data_AF-A0A255Z749-F1
#
_entry.id   AF-A0A255Z749-F1
#
_cell.length_a   1.000
_cell.length_b   1.000
_cell.length_c   1.000
_cell.angle_alpha   90.00
_cell.angle_beta   90.00
_cell.angle_gamma   90.00
#
_symmetry.space_group_name_H-M   'P 1'
#
loop_
_entity.id
_entity.type
_entity.pdbx_description
1 polymer ?
#
loop_
_entity_poly.entity_id
_entity_poly.type
_entity_poly.pdbx_seq_one_letter_code
_entity_poly.pdbx_strand_id
1 'polypeptide(L)'
;MGIGTFVEDAYNTDTARLYIYNAKWFEAIMLLFVINFIGNIKRYQLHKREKWATLLLHLSFILIIIGAFVTRYISYEGMMPIREGESSSHFYSDKAYLTVMVDGDYKGQVMRRTFEKPLLLSPIADNDFTISNSFNDIPFEVSFKEYIMGAKEVIKQDDKGVHYIKLVEAGDGGRHEHYLKEGEVQNIHNILFAFNKPTAGAISIIKQGDSYTIQSPFEGNYMRMADQKQGTVAKDAPQPLMFRSLYTMAGTRFVFPEPAIKGIITYKSNNDYKTKDDAALTVTVRSEGREKEVTLLGGKGKMGIPQSFKLGSLEYTLIYGSKTYELPFAIKLNDFIAEKYPGTESSYSSFESKVTVQDKEQGKTFDTRIYMNNVLDYRGYRFFQAGFDPDELGTKLSVNHDFWGTWITYVGYFLLYIGLMAILFDKNTRFGDLKRKLEAIKQKKAKLVAVTALFFSMGAFAQSHVHQKPTERQLDSIILKYKVDDAHAAKFGRIIIQDAGGRMKPVNTFSSELLRKVSKSDTYKGMNADQVFISMTMFDQVWYNVPIIYLKRGNDSLRKIAGLDKQVKYASLADFFDKAGNYKLGRLLEEAYREPVPNQFQKDFMDIDKRINLLYSALTGQILKVYPIPGDMNNKWVAYPEIEALKNEELNRIKNVMPAYFQELANATQNKDYKLADSFLEGLTNYQKKYGAEVMPHKDKVEAEILYNKYDIFKKLFSYYMYAGLLMILFVIIKIFNNRRGIRIAVNAMHIIISLLFLLHTAGLITRWYISGHAPWSNAYESVIYVGWATMFFGLAFGRKSQLTVASTAFVASIILMVAHWNWTDPEIANLQPVLNSYWLMIHVAVIVGSYGPFALGMILGLVAMILMIMTNSSNKQKMELNIKEITYINEMALTVGLVMLTIGNFLGGQWANESWGRYWGWDPKETWALVSIMVYAFVIHMRFVPALRGTWIYNFFSVLAFAAILMTYFGVNFYLTGLHSYAQGEKATPAYFYYMTAGVFIIGAFAYFKYRKYLKKAK
;
A
#
# COMPACT_ATOMS: atom_id res chain seq x y z
N MET A 1 -10.98 4.33 17.09
CA MET A 1 -10.99 3.45 15.89
C MET A 1 -11.16 4.31 14.64
N GLY A 2 -12.27 4.27 13.87
CA GLY A 2 -12.33 4.92 12.54
C GLY A 2 -11.86 6.39 12.43
N ILE A 3 -12.15 7.26 13.41
CA ILE A 3 -11.63 8.65 13.45
C ILE A 3 -10.09 8.66 13.62
N GLY A 4 -9.54 7.74 14.40
CA GLY A 4 -8.10 7.65 14.69
C GLY A 4 -7.24 7.37 13.46
N THR A 5 -7.75 6.64 12.48
CA THR A 5 -7.02 6.43 11.21
C THR A 5 -6.92 7.72 10.39
N PHE A 6 -7.89 8.64 10.53
CA PHE A 6 -7.82 9.98 9.91
C PHE A 6 -6.91 10.92 10.71
N VAL A 7 -6.89 10.85 12.05
CA VAL A 7 -5.91 11.57 12.89
C VAL A 7 -4.48 11.12 12.57
N GLU A 8 -4.29 9.84 12.26
CA GLU A 8 -2.99 9.27 11.85
C GLU A 8 -2.56 9.68 10.43
N ASP A 9 -3.47 9.72 9.45
CA ASP A 9 -3.15 10.23 8.09
C ASP A 9 -2.90 11.74 8.07
N ALA A 10 -3.61 12.52 8.91
CA ALA A 10 -3.47 13.98 8.98
C ALA A 10 -2.29 14.47 9.84
N TYR A 11 -1.94 13.73 10.89
CA TYR A 11 -0.83 14.04 11.79
C TYR A 11 0.15 12.85 11.81
N ASN A 12 0.09 12.00 12.85
CA ASN A 12 0.92 10.80 12.99
C ASN A 12 0.34 9.78 13.97
N THR A 13 0.95 8.59 13.98
CA THR A 13 0.59 7.44 14.82
C THR A 13 0.58 7.78 16.31
N ASP A 14 1.54 8.55 16.82
CA ASP A 14 1.64 8.86 18.25
C ASP A 14 0.50 9.80 18.70
N THR A 15 0.08 10.75 17.86
CA THR A 15 -1.11 11.58 18.07
C THR A 15 -2.39 10.74 18.10
N ALA A 16 -2.54 9.79 17.17
CA ALA A 16 -3.70 8.87 17.13
C ALA A 16 -3.70 7.89 18.31
N ARG A 17 -2.52 7.43 18.76
CA ARG A 17 -2.34 6.65 19.99
C ARG A 17 -2.77 7.48 21.19
N LEU A 18 -2.26 8.71 21.37
CA LEU A 18 -2.53 9.57 22.52
C LEU A 18 -4.04 9.83 22.73
N TYR A 19 -4.74 10.34 21.71
CA TYR A 19 -6.15 10.72 21.84
C TYR A 19 -7.13 9.55 21.86
N ILE A 20 -6.78 8.40 21.24
CA ILE A 20 -7.74 7.33 20.94
C ILE A 20 -7.25 5.97 21.42
N TYR A 21 -6.20 5.39 20.84
CA TYR A 21 -5.87 3.99 21.12
C TYR A 21 -5.30 3.76 22.53
N ASN A 22 -4.71 4.79 23.15
CA ASN A 22 -4.17 4.74 24.51
C ASN A 22 -5.02 5.48 25.55
N ALA A 23 -6.13 6.10 25.17
CA ALA A 23 -6.95 6.89 26.07
C ALA A 23 -7.83 6.03 27.01
N LYS A 24 -7.95 6.43 28.28
CA LYS A 24 -8.69 5.69 29.32
C LYS A 24 -10.17 5.43 28.97
N TRP A 25 -10.79 6.30 28.18
CA TRP A 25 -12.17 6.10 27.71
C TRP A 25 -12.29 4.91 26.73
N PHE A 26 -11.24 4.60 25.97
CA PHE A 26 -11.20 3.47 25.05
C PHE A 26 -11.01 2.15 25.81
N GLU A 27 -10.18 2.17 26.86
CA GLU A 27 -10.03 1.04 27.80
C GLU A 27 -11.36 0.72 28.51
N ALA A 28 -12.09 1.75 28.95
CA ALA A 28 -13.41 1.59 29.56
C ALA A 28 -14.45 0.95 28.60
N ILE A 29 -14.36 1.25 27.29
CA ILE A 29 -15.18 0.57 26.27
C ILE A 29 -14.80 -0.91 26.14
N MET A 30 -13.51 -1.25 26.17
CA MET A 30 -13.07 -2.65 26.11
C MET A 30 -13.49 -3.45 27.35
N LEU A 31 -13.39 -2.86 28.55
CA LEU A 31 -13.92 -3.43 29.78
C LEU A 31 -15.44 -3.65 29.70
N LEU A 32 -16.18 -2.67 29.14
CA LEU A 32 -17.62 -2.78 28.92
C LEU A 32 -17.98 -3.89 27.91
N PHE A 33 -17.13 -4.16 26.91
CA PHE A 33 -17.28 -5.33 26.04
C PHE A 33 -17.12 -6.65 26.80
N VAL A 34 -16.07 -6.79 27.63
CA VAL A 34 -15.87 -7.99 28.47
C VAL A 34 -17.07 -8.24 29.39
N ILE A 35 -17.55 -7.19 30.07
CA ILE A 35 -18.75 -7.25 30.94
C ILE A 35 -19.99 -7.69 30.12
N ASN A 36 -20.17 -7.20 28.90
CA ASN A 36 -21.27 -7.62 28.03
C ASN A 36 -21.15 -9.07 27.57
N PHE A 37 -19.96 -9.56 27.21
CA PHE A 37 -19.76 -10.97 26.83
C PHE A 37 -20.08 -11.90 28.01
N ILE A 38 -19.60 -11.59 29.22
CA ILE A 38 -19.90 -12.35 30.45
C ILE A 38 -21.40 -12.31 30.76
N GLY A 39 -22.03 -11.12 30.71
CA GLY A 39 -23.47 -10.95 30.94
C GLY A 39 -24.33 -11.75 29.96
N ASN A 40 -23.93 -11.83 28.69
CA ASN A 40 -24.62 -12.58 27.65
C ASN A 40 -24.55 -14.10 27.87
N ILE A 41 -23.47 -14.64 28.44
CA ILE A 41 -23.37 -16.06 28.81
C ILE A 41 -24.49 -16.46 29.79
N LYS A 42 -24.74 -15.63 30.81
CA LYS A 42 -25.85 -15.83 31.76
C LYS A 42 -27.21 -15.57 31.10
N ARG A 43 -27.39 -14.40 30.46
CA ARG A 43 -28.66 -13.94 29.87
C ARG A 43 -29.24 -14.90 28.82
N TYR A 44 -28.39 -15.46 27.96
CA TYR A 44 -28.82 -16.37 26.90
C TYR A 44 -28.58 -17.85 27.22
N GLN A 45 -28.17 -18.18 28.46
CA GLN A 45 -27.86 -19.54 28.91
C GLN A 45 -26.89 -20.27 27.96
N LEU A 46 -25.77 -19.63 27.63
CA LEU A 46 -24.80 -20.16 26.65
C LEU A 46 -24.05 -21.41 27.17
N HIS A 47 -24.01 -21.61 28.50
CA HIS A 47 -23.48 -22.82 29.15
C HIS A 47 -24.19 -24.13 28.77
N LYS A 48 -25.36 -24.06 28.10
CA LYS A 48 -26.10 -25.25 27.67
C LYS A 48 -25.42 -25.96 26.50
N ARG A 49 -25.44 -27.30 26.52
CA ARG A 49 -24.68 -28.15 25.58
C ARG A 49 -25.02 -27.88 24.11
N GLU A 50 -26.26 -27.48 23.82
CA GLU A 50 -26.73 -27.13 22.46
C GLU A 50 -26.23 -25.76 21.96
N LYS A 51 -25.51 -25.00 22.80
CA LYS A 51 -24.97 -23.66 22.50
C LYS A 51 -23.46 -23.55 22.65
N TRP A 52 -22.76 -24.67 22.83
CA TRP A 52 -21.31 -24.75 23.05
C TRP A 52 -20.49 -23.87 22.08
N ALA A 53 -20.79 -23.90 20.78
CA ALA A 53 -20.09 -23.09 19.77
C ALA A 53 -20.27 -21.57 19.96
N THR A 54 -21.42 -21.14 20.51
CA THR A 54 -21.70 -19.73 20.81
C THR A 54 -21.06 -19.29 22.12
N LEU A 55 -21.00 -20.18 23.13
CA LEU A 55 -20.25 -19.98 24.37
C LEU A 55 -18.76 -19.81 24.09
N LEU A 56 -18.20 -20.72 23.31
CA LEU A 56 -16.78 -20.77 22.97
C LEU A 56 -16.35 -19.49 22.22
N LEU A 57 -17.21 -18.96 21.35
CA LEU A 57 -17.04 -17.63 20.73
C LEU A 57 -17.10 -16.45 21.73
N HIS A 58 -17.87 -16.53 22.82
CA HIS A 58 -17.87 -15.47 23.85
C HIS A 58 -16.60 -15.55 24.72
N LEU A 59 -16.16 -16.76 25.06
CA LEU A 59 -14.93 -17.00 25.82
C LEU A 59 -13.69 -16.54 25.05
N SER A 60 -13.64 -16.75 23.74
CA SER A 60 -12.52 -16.29 22.93
C SER A 60 -12.37 -14.77 22.90
N PHE A 61 -13.46 -14.00 22.74
CA PHE A 61 -13.37 -12.54 22.82
C PHE A 61 -12.93 -12.02 24.20
N ILE A 62 -13.32 -12.70 25.28
CA ILE A 62 -12.85 -12.37 26.64
C ILE A 62 -11.33 -12.62 26.73
N LEU A 63 -10.83 -13.76 26.26
CA LEU A 63 -9.40 -14.08 26.25
C LEU A 63 -8.58 -13.11 25.38
N ILE A 64 -9.07 -12.74 24.19
CA ILE A 64 -8.39 -11.78 23.30
C ILE A 64 -8.23 -10.41 23.97
N ILE A 65 -9.26 -9.91 24.68
CA ILE A 65 -9.19 -8.62 25.37
C ILE A 65 -8.26 -8.70 26.59
N ILE A 66 -8.23 -9.83 27.31
CA ILE A 66 -7.28 -10.06 28.42
C ILE A 66 -5.83 -10.15 27.89
N GLY A 67 -5.60 -10.84 26.77
CA GLY A 67 -4.29 -10.90 26.12
C GLY A 67 -3.79 -9.51 25.70
N ALA A 68 -4.65 -8.71 25.05
CA ALA A 68 -4.35 -7.33 24.71
C ALA A 68 -4.09 -6.42 25.92
N PHE A 69 -4.73 -6.68 27.07
CA PHE A 69 -4.42 -5.98 28.32
C PHE A 69 -3.03 -6.37 28.85
N VAL A 70 -2.66 -7.65 28.80
CA VAL A 70 -1.31 -8.13 29.16
C VAL A 70 -0.25 -7.48 28.27
N THR A 71 -0.38 -7.58 26.93
CA THR A 71 0.53 -6.97 25.95
C THR A 71 0.72 -5.47 26.21
N ARG A 72 -0.35 -4.75 26.56
CA ARG A 72 -0.34 -3.30 26.77
C ARG A 72 0.44 -2.84 28.01
N TYR A 73 0.41 -3.61 29.09
CA TYR A 73 0.90 -3.19 30.41
C TYR A 73 2.13 -3.94 30.92
N ILE A 74 2.38 -5.16 30.45
CA ILE A 74 3.48 -6.03 30.90
C ILE A 74 4.60 -6.11 29.86
N SER A 75 4.25 -5.98 28.57
CA SER A 75 5.14 -6.28 27.45
C SER A 75 5.74 -5.01 26.81
N TYR A 76 6.88 -5.17 26.13
CA TYR A 76 7.64 -4.07 25.55
C TYR A 76 8.27 -4.47 24.20
N GLU A 77 8.23 -3.53 23.25
CA GLU A 77 8.83 -3.63 21.91
C GLU A 77 9.94 -2.58 21.72
N GLY A 78 10.82 -2.80 20.75
CA GLY A 78 11.94 -1.90 20.44
C GLY A 78 12.74 -2.34 19.20
N MET A 79 13.85 -1.64 18.94
CA MET A 79 14.71 -1.80 17.77
C MET A 79 16.17 -2.04 18.16
N MET A 80 16.80 -2.99 17.50
CA MET A 80 18.20 -3.41 17.69
C MET A 80 18.94 -3.28 16.35
N PRO A 81 19.55 -2.11 16.07
CA PRO A 81 20.48 -1.98 14.95
C PRO A 81 21.79 -2.73 15.28
N ILE A 82 22.36 -3.42 14.28
CA ILE A 82 23.67 -4.09 14.40
C ILE A 82 24.39 -3.97 13.05
N ARG A 83 25.66 -3.54 13.02
CA ARG A 83 26.49 -3.53 11.80
C ARG A 83 27.17 -4.87 11.60
N GLU A 84 27.61 -5.16 10.38
CA GLU A 84 28.29 -6.42 10.09
C GLU A 84 29.57 -6.60 10.93
N GLY A 85 29.79 -7.82 11.43
CA GLY A 85 30.88 -8.15 12.34
C GLY A 85 30.62 -7.75 13.80
N GLU A 86 29.78 -6.75 14.06
CA GLU A 86 29.48 -6.28 15.42
C GLU A 86 28.56 -7.23 16.19
N SER A 87 28.62 -7.11 17.52
CA SER A 87 27.74 -7.82 18.46
C SER A 87 27.08 -6.83 19.40
N SER A 88 25.76 -6.93 19.57
CA SER A 88 25.01 -6.14 20.56
C SER A 88 24.33 -7.05 21.59
N SER A 89 24.32 -6.60 22.85
CA SER A 89 23.54 -7.15 23.95
C SER A 89 22.32 -6.29 24.29
N HIS A 90 22.01 -5.24 23.53
CA HIS A 90 20.99 -4.26 23.93
C HIS A 90 20.14 -3.75 22.77
N PHE A 91 18.97 -3.22 23.09
CA PHE A 91 18.03 -2.65 22.12
C PHE A 91 17.31 -1.40 22.64
N TYR A 92 16.84 -0.55 21.73
CA TYR A 92 16.21 0.74 22.02
C TYR A 92 14.68 0.61 22.00
N SER A 93 13.99 1.03 23.07
CA SER A 93 12.52 0.96 23.18
C SER A 93 11.77 1.67 22.05
N ASP A 94 10.59 1.18 21.67
CA ASP A 94 9.66 1.92 20.81
C ASP A 94 9.12 3.21 21.46
N LYS A 95 9.15 3.32 22.79
CA LYS A 95 8.69 4.53 23.49
C LYS A 95 9.87 5.48 23.71
N ALA A 96 9.62 6.77 23.50
CA ALA A 96 10.47 7.80 24.05
C ALA A 96 10.25 7.87 25.57
N TYR A 97 11.32 8.05 26.31
CA TYR A 97 11.31 8.27 27.76
C TYR A 97 11.95 9.62 28.06
N LEU A 98 11.44 10.29 29.09
CA LEU A 98 12.23 11.23 29.85
C LEU A 98 12.90 10.44 30.98
N THR A 99 14.22 10.32 30.91
CA THR A 99 15.06 9.77 31.96
C THR A 99 15.70 10.91 32.75
N VAL A 100 15.47 10.93 34.05
CA VAL A 100 16.02 11.90 35.00
C VAL A 100 16.92 11.13 35.97
N MET A 101 18.22 11.30 35.83
CA MET A 101 19.19 10.82 36.82
C MET A 101 19.47 11.96 37.81
N VAL A 102 19.36 11.68 39.10
CA VAL A 102 19.67 12.62 40.18
C VAL A 102 20.84 12.07 40.98
N ASP A 103 21.90 12.86 41.07
CA ASP A 103 23.14 12.56 41.77
C ASP A 103 23.27 13.47 42.99
N GLY A 104 23.67 12.90 44.14
CA GLY A 104 23.85 13.65 45.37
C GLY A 104 24.56 12.85 46.44
N ASP A 105 24.97 13.50 47.52
CA ASP A 105 25.50 12.80 48.69
C ASP A 105 24.38 12.05 49.41
N TYR A 106 24.61 10.76 49.64
CA TYR A 106 23.84 9.96 50.58
C TYR A 106 24.81 9.20 51.50
N LYS A 107 24.90 9.66 52.75
CA LYS A 107 25.74 9.09 53.83
C LYS A 107 27.25 9.15 53.55
N GLY A 108 27.73 10.24 52.93
CA GLY A 108 29.15 10.45 52.63
C GLY A 108 29.63 9.75 51.36
N GLN A 109 28.71 9.31 50.50
CA GLN A 109 28.98 8.73 49.18
C GLN A 109 28.07 9.38 48.14
N VAL A 110 28.62 9.71 46.96
CA VAL A 110 27.81 10.20 45.84
C VAL A 110 27.05 9.01 45.26
N MET A 111 25.72 9.10 45.31
CA MET A 111 24.81 8.05 44.85
C MET A 111 23.89 8.58 43.75
N ARG A 112 23.56 7.74 42.78
CA ARG A 112 22.64 8.05 41.68
C ARG A 112 21.25 7.44 41.92
N ARG A 113 20.19 8.20 41.69
CA ARG A 113 18.81 7.71 41.62
C ARG A 113 18.21 8.05 40.25
N THR A 114 17.87 7.03 39.48
CA THR A 114 17.30 7.17 38.13
C THR A 114 15.78 7.05 38.16
N PHE A 115 15.10 7.97 37.48
CA PHE A 115 13.67 7.98 37.27
C PHE A 115 13.39 7.97 35.76
N GLU A 116 12.45 7.14 35.31
CA GLU A 116 12.12 6.98 33.90
C GLU A 116 10.61 7.16 33.72
N LYS A 117 10.20 8.06 32.82
CA LYS A 117 8.79 8.26 32.48
C LYS A 117 8.59 8.08 30.97
N PRO A 118 7.81 7.08 30.51
CA PRO A 118 7.46 6.98 29.09
C PRO A 118 6.62 8.19 28.71
N LEU A 119 6.99 8.86 27.62
CA LEU A 119 6.31 10.03 27.08
C LEU A 119 5.73 9.71 25.70
N LEU A 120 4.52 10.21 25.47
CA LEU A 120 3.81 10.13 24.20
C LEU A 120 3.31 11.54 23.87
N LEU A 121 4.18 12.32 23.23
CA LEU A 121 3.97 13.74 22.98
C LEU A 121 3.48 13.97 21.54
N SER A 122 2.66 15.00 21.34
CA SER A 122 2.18 15.40 20.02
C SER A 122 2.26 16.92 19.87
N PRO A 123 2.72 17.45 18.72
CA PRO A 123 2.79 18.90 18.48
C PRO A 123 1.40 19.57 18.35
N ILE A 124 0.31 18.80 18.35
CA ILE A 124 -1.08 19.31 18.32
C ILE A 124 -1.91 18.91 19.54
N ALA A 125 -1.26 18.45 20.62
CA ALA A 125 -1.93 18.09 21.86
C ALA A 125 -1.55 19.01 23.02
N ASP A 126 -2.47 19.15 23.97
CA ASP A 126 -2.22 19.73 25.29
C ASP A 126 -1.35 18.76 26.11
N ASN A 127 -0.06 18.71 25.78
CA ASN A 127 0.90 17.89 26.51
C ASN A 127 1.06 18.47 27.93
N ASP A 128 0.93 17.61 28.93
CA ASP A 128 1.32 17.91 30.31
C ASP A 128 1.98 16.68 30.92
N PHE A 129 3.02 16.93 31.71
CA PHE A 129 3.49 15.99 32.72
C PHE A 129 4.25 16.73 33.81
N THR A 130 4.15 16.20 35.03
CA THR A 130 5.09 16.49 36.12
C THR A 130 5.69 15.19 36.66
N ILE A 131 6.93 15.25 37.16
CA ILE A 131 7.62 14.22 37.94
C ILE A 131 8.06 14.88 39.24
N SER A 132 7.50 14.46 40.38
CA SER A 132 7.89 14.96 41.71
C SER A 132 8.48 13.81 42.53
N ASN A 133 9.62 14.03 43.16
CA ASN A 133 10.23 13.06 44.07
C ASN A 133 11.21 13.72 45.04
N SER A 134 11.98 12.92 45.79
CA SER A 134 13.09 13.40 46.60
C SER A 134 14.36 12.56 46.41
N PHE A 135 15.50 13.16 46.75
CA PHE A 135 16.79 12.49 46.93
C PHE A 135 17.35 12.91 48.28
N ASN A 136 17.64 11.96 49.18
CA ASN A 136 18.12 12.23 50.54
C ASN A 136 17.29 13.33 51.26
N ASP A 137 15.95 13.16 51.24
CA ASP A 137 14.92 14.10 51.71
C ASP A 137 14.85 15.48 51.04
N ILE A 138 15.73 15.80 50.09
CA ILE A 138 15.67 17.01 49.27
C ILE A 138 14.61 16.83 48.15
N PRO A 139 13.52 17.62 48.12
CA PRO A 139 12.47 17.48 47.11
C PRO A 139 12.85 18.15 45.80
N PHE A 140 12.48 17.51 44.68
CA PHE A 140 12.64 18.06 43.34
C PHE A 140 11.41 17.78 42.45
N GLU A 141 11.26 18.62 41.43
CA GLU A 141 10.19 18.57 40.43
C GLU A 141 10.79 18.69 39.03
N VAL A 142 10.29 17.92 38.06
CA VAL A 142 10.51 18.12 36.63
C VAL A 142 9.15 18.23 35.95
N SER A 143 8.81 19.42 35.49
CA SER A 143 7.54 19.73 34.80
C SER A 143 7.76 20.01 33.31
N PHE A 144 6.75 19.69 32.50
CA PHE A 144 6.71 20.00 31.08
C PHE A 144 6.68 21.52 30.83
N LYS A 145 7.36 21.97 29.75
CA LYS A 145 7.21 23.34 29.24
C LYS A 145 6.83 23.39 27.75
N GLU A 146 7.57 22.70 26.88
CA GLU A 146 7.38 22.81 25.43
C GLU A 146 7.83 21.54 24.70
N TYR A 147 7.16 21.21 23.58
CA TYR A 147 7.54 20.10 22.70
C TYR A 147 7.52 20.56 21.24
N ILE A 148 8.66 20.42 20.56
CA ILE A 148 8.84 20.82 19.17
C ILE A 148 9.23 19.58 18.36
N MET A 149 8.29 19.05 17.58
CA MET A 149 8.52 17.96 16.65
C MET A 149 9.28 18.45 15.41
N GLY A 150 10.29 17.69 14.93
CA GLY A 150 11.10 18.09 13.78
C GLY A 150 11.91 19.35 14.06
N ALA A 151 12.55 19.39 15.23
CA ALA A 151 13.28 20.53 15.76
C ALA A 151 14.54 20.83 14.92
N LYS A 152 14.57 22.01 14.30
CA LYS A 152 15.76 22.55 13.63
C LYS A 152 16.30 23.73 14.40
N GLU A 153 17.62 23.78 14.55
CA GLU A 153 18.31 24.88 15.20
C GLU A 153 18.09 26.19 14.43
N VAL A 154 17.72 27.23 15.17
CA VAL A 154 17.59 28.60 14.68
C VAL A 154 18.11 29.55 15.76
N ILE A 155 18.81 30.62 15.35
CA ILE A 155 19.28 31.63 16.28
C ILE A 155 18.15 32.63 16.53
N LYS A 156 17.69 32.73 17.78
CA LYS A 156 16.78 33.80 18.21
C LYS A 156 17.63 34.97 18.70
N GLN A 157 17.36 36.15 18.15
CA GLN A 157 18.07 37.37 18.52
C GLN A 157 17.88 37.68 20.03
N ASP A 158 18.98 37.94 20.72
CA ASP A 158 19.04 38.25 22.14
C ASP A 158 20.28 39.13 22.41
N ASP A 159 20.08 40.29 23.03
CA ASP A 159 21.15 41.26 23.30
C ASP A 159 22.18 40.77 24.33
N LYS A 160 21.88 39.71 25.09
CA LYS A 160 22.79 39.01 26.00
C LYS A 160 23.43 37.76 25.38
N GLY A 161 23.05 37.41 24.15
CA GLY A 161 23.60 36.29 23.39
C GLY A 161 25.02 36.50 22.86
N VAL A 162 25.54 35.51 22.14
CA VAL A 162 26.82 35.57 21.40
C VAL A 162 26.56 35.69 19.91
N HIS A 163 27.54 36.09 19.10
CA HIS A 163 27.34 36.07 17.64
C HIS A 163 27.42 34.64 17.09
N TYR A 164 26.51 34.33 16.18
CA TYR A 164 26.51 33.13 15.34
C TYR A 164 26.44 33.55 13.87
N ILE A 165 27.30 32.99 13.02
CA ILE A 165 27.20 33.14 11.57
C ILE A 165 26.70 31.85 10.94
N LYS A 166 25.67 31.96 10.07
CA LYS A 166 25.06 30.81 9.41
C LYS A 166 25.92 30.36 8.22
N LEU A 167 26.24 29.08 8.18
CA LEU A 167 26.89 28.39 7.08
C LEU A 167 25.89 27.39 6.49
N VAL A 168 25.81 27.32 5.16
CA VAL A 168 24.98 26.34 4.44
C VAL A 168 25.86 25.60 3.45
N GLU A 169 25.93 24.27 3.56
CA GLU A 169 26.77 23.41 2.73
C GLU A 169 25.93 22.47 1.86
N ALA A 170 26.47 22.09 0.70
CA ALA A 170 25.99 20.97 -0.11
C ALA A 170 26.99 19.80 -0.03
N GLY A 171 26.59 18.73 0.66
CA GLY A 171 27.35 17.50 0.90
C GLY A 171 26.38 16.30 1.00
N ASP A 172 26.86 15.08 0.80
CA ASP A 172 26.11 13.81 0.88
C ASP A 172 24.72 13.80 0.22
N GLY A 173 24.58 14.51 -0.91
CA GLY A 173 23.33 14.65 -1.67
C GLY A 173 22.30 15.61 -1.06
N GLY A 174 22.60 16.23 0.09
CA GLY A 174 21.71 17.12 0.83
C GLY A 174 22.17 18.59 0.89
N ARG A 175 21.35 19.40 1.56
CA ARG A 175 21.70 20.75 2.02
C ARG A 175 21.75 20.73 3.55
N HIS A 176 22.91 21.03 4.10
CA HIS A 176 23.16 21.06 5.54
C HIS A 176 23.26 22.52 6.01
N GLU A 177 22.80 22.80 7.23
CA GLU A 177 22.83 24.14 7.82
C GLU A 177 23.53 24.08 9.18
N HIS A 178 24.51 24.96 9.38
CA HIS A 178 25.37 25.02 10.56
C HIS A 178 25.42 26.47 11.08
N TYR A 179 25.65 26.64 12.39
CA TYR A 179 25.82 27.94 13.01
C TYR A 179 27.19 28.01 13.69
N LEU A 180 28.15 28.65 13.04
CA LEU A 180 29.49 28.85 13.58
C LEU A 180 29.41 29.85 14.74
N LYS A 181 29.76 29.42 15.95
CA LYS A 181 29.73 30.24 17.16
C LYS A 181 31.01 31.06 17.30
N GLU A 182 30.85 32.32 17.71
CA GLU A 182 31.95 33.24 18.01
C GLU A 182 32.91 32.66 19.08
N GLY A 183 34.20 32.60 18.76
CA GLY A 183 35.25 32.07 19.65
C GLY A 183 35.46 30.55 19.58
N GLU A 184 34.74 29.85 18.71
CA GLU A 184 34.85 28.40 18.52
C GLU A 184 35.36 28.01 17.13
N VAL A 185 35.82 26.75 17.03
CA VAL A 185 36.26 26.11 15.79
C VAL A 185 35.41 24.84 15.65
N GLN A 186 34.73 24.68 14.53
CA GLN A 186 33.85 23.54 14.25
C GLN A 186 34.46 22.73 13.10
N ASN A 187 34.45 21.39 13.23
CA ASN A 187 34.80 20.49 12.14
C ASN A 187 33.52 20.10 11.40
N ILE A 188 33.46 20.36 10.09
CA ILE A 188 32.33 20.07 9.22
C ILE A 188 32.89 19.31 8.02
N HIS A 189 32.51 18.04 7.85
CA HIS A 189 33.00 17.15 6.80
C HIS A 189 34.54 17.14 6.61
N ASN A 190 35.29 17.09 7.73
CA ASN A 190 36.76 17.15 7.81
C ASN A 190 37.39 18.51 7.39
N ILE A 191 36.59 19.56 7.24
CA ILE A 191 37.07 20.94 7.08
C ILE A 191 36.83 21.70 8.39
N LEU A 192 37.87 22.37 8.87
CA LEU A 192 37.77 23.25 10.04
C LEU A 192 37.23 24.62 9.60
N PHE A 193 36.19 25.10 10.27
CA PHE A 193 35.65 26.45 10.15
C PHE A 193 35.76 27.17 11.51
N ALA A 194 36.12 28.44 11.50
CA ALA A 194 36.27 29.24 12.72
C ALA A 194 35.66 30.63 12.57
N PHE A 195 34.99 31.14 13.61
CA PHE A 195 34.37 32.47 13.58
C PHE A 195 34.91 33.36 14.72
N ASN A 196 35.47 34.52 14.35
CA ASN A 196 36.18 35.46 15.23
C ASN A 196 37.35 34.83 16.02
N LYS A 197 37.91 33.72 15.50
CA LYS A 197 39.06 33.00 16.07
C LYS A 197 39.99 32.49 14.97
N PRO A 198 40.95 33.31 14.50
CA PRO A 198 41.91 32.92 13.47
C PRO A 198 42.62 31.63 13.88
N THR A 199 42.47 30.57 13.08
CA THR A 199 42.96 29.22 13.41
C THR A 199 43.69 28.65 12.20
N ALA A 200 44.96 28.27 12.38
CA ALA A 200 45.77 27.70 11.31
C ALA A 200 45.13 26.40 10.79
N GLY A 201 45.02 26.27 9.46
CA GLY A 201 44.33 25.13 8.82
C GLY A 201 42.81 25.20 8.84
N ALA A 202 42.19 26.29 9.30
CA ALA A 202 40.74 26.49 9.28
C ALA A 202 40.31 27.65 8.37
N ILE A 203 39.18 27.48 7.68
CA ILE A 203 38.49 28.57 6.98
C ILE A 203 37.97 29.53 8.07
N SER A 204 38.67 30.66 8.20
CA SER A 204 38.49 31.62 9.29
C SER A 204 37.68 32.82 8.80
N ILE A 205 36.57 33.11 9.49
CA ILE A 205 35.71 34.27 9.24
C ILE A 205 35.94 35.28 10.37
N ILE A 206 36.23 36.53 10.02
CA ILE A 206 36.53 37.59 10.98
C ILE A 206 35.59 38.78 10.72
N LYS A 207 34.87 39.21 11.76
CA LYS A 207 34.03 40.41 11.76
C LYS A 207 34.84 41.60 12.31
N GLN A 208 34.92 42.68 11.55
CA GLN A 208 35.56 43.94 11.95
C GLN A 208 34.56 45.08 11.73
N GLY A 209 33.90 45.52 12.80
CA GLY A 209 32.73 46.40 12.71
C GLY A 209 31.60 45.71 11.92
N ASP A 210 31.12 46.38 10.87
CA ASP A 210 30.13 45.83 9.93
C ASP A 210 30.76 45.05 8.77
N SER A 211 32.08 45.07 8.63
CA SER A 211 32.81 44.34 7.59
C SER A 211 33.12 42.90 8.02
N TYR A 212 33.17 42.00 7.05
CA TYR A 212 33.52 40.59 7.26
C TYR A 212 34.61 40.20 6.27
N THR A 213 35.63 39.49 6.74
CA THR A 213 36.65 38.85 5.90
C THR A 213 36.62 37.34 6.05
N ILE A 214 37.05 36.66 4.99
CA ILE A 214 37.31 35.23 4.93
C ILE A 214 38.80 35.02 4.64
N GLN A 215 39.41 34.06 5.33
CA GLN A 215 40.78 33.61 5.10
C GLN A 215 40.74 32.07 5.03
N SER A 216 41.32 31.48 3.99
CA SER A 216 41.24 30.04 3.72
C SER A 216 42.63 29.46 3.46
N PRO A 217 43.00 28.31 4.06
CA PRO A 217 44.24 27.61 3.72
C PRO A 217 44.17 26.87 2.37
N PHE A 218 43.00 26.91 1.71
CA PHE A 218 42.71 26.31 0.41
C PHE A 218 42.39 27.40 -0.62
N GLU A 219 42.93 27.25 -1.82
CA GLU A 219 42.50 28.04 -2.98
C GLU A 219 41.10 27.61 -3.45
N GLY A 220 40.40 28.51 -4.14
CA GLY A 220 39.11 28.21 -4.75
C GLY A 220 38.48 29.40 -5.45
N ASN A 221 37.17 29.36 -5.62
CA ASN A 221 36.39 30.44 -6.22
C ASN A 221 35.06 30.67 -5.50
N TYR A 222 34.42 31.79 -5.80
CA TYR A 222 33.06 32.10 -5.40
C TYR A 222 32.24 32.64 -6.56
N MET A 223 30.93 32.40 -6.53
CA MET A 223 29.95 33.00 -7.45
C MET A 223 28.76 33.56 -6.68
N ARG A 224 28.52 34.86 -6.79
CA ARG A 224 27.35 35.52 -6.18
C ARG A 224 26.10 35.28 -7.02
N MET A 225 25.10 34.62 -6.44
CA MET A 225 23.95 34.13 -7.23
C MET A 225 23.01 35.25 -7.74
N ALA A 226 23.06 36.44 -7.14
CA ALA A 226 22.17 37.55 -7.48
C ALA A 226 22.55 38.28 -8.79
N ASP A 227 23.84 38.33 -9.12
CA ASP A 227 24.41 39.07 -10.25
C ASP A 227 25.44 38.26 -11.06
N GLN A 228 25.55 36.96 -10.78
CA GLN A 228 26.54 36.03 -11.33
C GLN A 228 28.01 36.47 -11.18
N LYS A 229 28.30 37.43 -10.28
CA LYS A 229 29.67 37.92 -10.07
C LYS A 229 30.56 36.81 -9.53
N GLN A 230 31.59 36.46 -10.31
CA GLN A 230 32.61 35.48 -9.94
C GLN A 230 33.85 36.16 -9.35
N GLY A 231 34.61 35.42 -8.55
CA GLY A 231 35.93 35.81 -8.06
C GLY A 231 36.70 34.62 -7.48
N THR A 232 38.01 34.79 -7.29
CA THR A 232 38.90 33.77 -6.71
C THR A 232 39.08 33.97 -5.21
N VAL A 233 39.27 32.85 -4.50
CA VAL A 233 39.72 32.84 -3.11
C VAL A 233 41.19 32.42 -3.09
N ALA A 234 42.03 33.32 -2.60
CA ALA A 234 43.48 33.15 -2.53
C ALA A 234 43.87 32.47 -1.22
N LYS A 235 44.81 31.54 -1.29
CA LYS A 235 45.30 30.80 -0.13
C LYS A 235 45.98 31.73 0.89
N ASP A 236 45.66 31.50 2.16
CA ASP A 236 46.16 32.15 3.38
C ASP A 236 46.02 33.69 3.43
N ALA A 237 45.42 34.32 2.41
CA ALA A 237 45.21 35.77 2.33
C ALA A 237 43.81 36.17 2.84
N PRO A 238 43.68 37.18 3.72
CA PRO A 238 42.37 37.73 4.09
C PRO A 238 41.70 38.47 2.92
N GLN A 239 40.46 38.11 2.59
CA GLN A 239 39.66 38.73 1.53
C GLN A 239 38.26 39.09 2.03
N PRO A 240 37.54 40.05 1.42
CA PRO A 240 36.16 40.37 1.81
C PRO A 240 35.20 39.16 1.67
N LEU A 241 34.41 38.89 2.70
CA LEU A 241 33.37 37.85 2.66
C LEU A 241 32.17 38.34 1.84
N MET A 242 31.82 37.60 0.79
CA MET A 242 30.76 37.94 -0.14
C MET A 242 29.51 37.10 0.19
N PHE A 243 28.66 37.61 1.08
CA PHE A 243 27.38 36.98 1.44
C PHE A 243 26.54 36.63 0.21
N ARG A 244 25.76 35.54 0.31
CA ARG A 244 24.92 34.98 -0.76
C ARG A 244 25.70 34.56 -2.02
N SER A 245 26.97 34.21 -1.83
CA SER A 245 27.82 33.60 -2.84
C SER A 245 28.07 32.13 -2.54
N LEU A 246 28.05 31.31 -3.59
CA LEU A 246 28.47 29.92 -3.54
C LEU A 246 30.00 29.87 -3.65
N TYR A 247 30.65 29.56 -2.53
CA TYR A 247 32.07 29.26 -2.44
C TYR A 247 32.30 27.80 -2.83
N THR A 248 33.36 27.53 -3.60
CA THR A 248 33.84 26.17 -3.91
C THR A 248 35.34 26.11 -3.66
N MET A 249 35.75 25.31 -2.68
CA MET A 249 37.14 25.10 -2.26
C MET A 249 37.23 23.82 -1.43
N ALA A 250 38.42 23.25 -1.25
CA ALA A 250 38.65 22.05 -0.43
C ALA A 250 37.77 20.82 -0.76
N GLY A 251 37.18 20.76 -1.96
CA GLY A 251 36.25 19.72 -2.40
C GLY A 251 34.77 19.98 -2.06
N THR A 252 34.45 20.96 -1.20
CA THR A 252 33.07 21.24 -0.77
C THR A 252 32.50 22.52 -1.40
N ARG A 253 31.19 22.71 -1.21
CA ARG A 253 30.43 23.85 -1.74
C ARG A 253 29.56 24.45 -0.66
N PHE A 254 29.79 25.72 -0.33
CA PHE A 254 29.11 26.36 0.80
C PHE A 254 28.73 27.83 0.55
N VAL A 255 27.81 28.33 1.36
CA VAL A 255 27.24 29.68 1.29
C VAL A 255 27.13 30.26 2.70
N PHE A 256 27.55 31.51 2.87
CA PHE A 256 27.15 32.35 4.00
C PHE A 256 25.97 33.23 3.53
N PRO A 257 24.71 32.93 3.88
CA PRO A 257 23.55 33.60 3.28
C PRO A 257 23.25 34.97 3.91
N GLU A 258 23.65 35.18 5.15
CA GLU A 258 23.27 36.32 6.00
C GLU A 258 24.39 36.68 6.99
N PRO A 259 24.49 37.94 7.45
CA PRO A 259 25.46 38.36 8.48
C PRO A 259 25.28 37.65 9.83
N ALA A 260 26.29 37.76 10.70
CA ALA A 260 26.25 37.13 12.01
C ALA A 260 25.21 37.78 12.95
N ILE A 261 24.30 36.95 13.48
CA ILE A 261 23.22 37.34 14.38
C ILE A 261 23.71 37.18 15.82
N LYS A 262 23.50 38.19 16.67
CA LYS A 262 23.73 38.07 18.12
C LYS A 262 22.50 37.44 18.78
N GLY A 263 22.66 36.32 19.47
CA GLY A 263 21.52 35.64 20.06
C GLY A 263 21.83 34.33 20.77
N ILE A 264 20.78 33.52 20.93
CA ILE A 264 20.82 32.20 21.55
C ILE A 264 20.27 31.15 20.57
N ILE A 265 20.79 29.92 20.64
CA ILE A 265 20.20 28.78 19.93
C ILE A 265 18.82 28.50 20.53
N THR A 266 17.82 28.39 19.67
CA THR A 266 16.52 27.81 19.98
C THR A 266 16.10 26.87 18.85
N TYR A 267 14.94 26.23 18.99
CA TYR A 267 14.46 25.24 18.05
C TYR A 267 13.15 25.69 17.43
N LYS A 268 12.94 25.31 16.16
CA LYS A 268 11.67 25.52 15.46
C LYS A 268 11.29 24.23 14.73
N SER A 269 10.00 23.92 14.70
CA SER A 269 9.50 22.79 13.91
C SER A 269 9.74 23.01 12.42
N ASN A 270 10.11 21.94 11.73
CA ASN A 270 10.10 21.84 10.27
C ASN A 270 8.67 21.83 9.66
N ASN A 271 7.62 21.83 10.50
CA ASN A 271 6.19 21.73 10.15
C ASN A 271 5.77 20.42 9.44
N ASP A 272 6.61 19.38 9.48
CA ASP A 272 6.28 18.05 8.95
C ASP A 272 5.92 17.08 10.08
N TYR A 273 4.62 16.80 10.22
CA TYR A 273 4.11 15.86 11.23
C TYR A 273 4.51 14.40 11.01
N LYS A 274 5.10 14.05 9.85
CA LYS A 274 5.57 12.70 9.49
C LYS A 274 7.10 12.61 9.39
N THR A 275 7.80 13.63 9.88
CA THR A 275 9.26 13.71 9.85
C THR A 275 9.95 12.61 10.68
N LYS A 276 11.22 12.36 10.34
CA LYS A 276 12.17 11.55 11.12
C LYS A 276 13.27 12.38 11.77
N ASP A 277 13.23 13.71 11.61
CA ASP A 277 14.10 14.65 12.31
C ASP A 277 13.87 14.56 13.83
N ASP A 278 14.89 14.89 14.65
CA ASP A 278 14.76 14.90 16.11
C ASP A 278 13.67 15.85 16.61
N ALA A 279 13.22 15.63 17.85
CA ALA A 279 12.37 16.57 18.56
C ALA A 279 13.13 17.25 19.70
N ALA A 280 12.72 18.46 20.04
CA ALA A 280 13.18 19.20 21.20
C ALA A 280 12.09 19.18 22.29
N LEU A 281 12.42 18.64 23.45
CA LEU A 281 11.58 18.64 24.65
C LEU A 281 12.17 19.61 25.68
N THR A 282 11.48 20.72 25.94
CA THR A 282 11.85 21.65 27.02
C THR A 282 11.09 21.32 28.30
N VAL A 283 11.83 21.18 29.40
CA VAL A 283 11.30 20.96 30.75
C VAL A 283 11.86 21.99 31.73
N THR A 284 11.10 22.24 32.79
CA THR A 284 11.53 23.06 33.94
C THR A 284 11.84 22.14 35.11
N VAL A 285 13.06 22.21 35.62
CA VAL A 285 13.51 21.46 36.81
C VAL A 285 13.54 22.40 37.99
N ARG A 286 12.90 22.02 39.11
CA ARG A 286 12.86 22.78 40.36
C ARG A 286 13.47 21.98 41.50
N SER A 287 14.30 22.63 42.32
CA SER A 287 14.98 22.03 43.48
C SER A 287 15.37 23.13 44.46
N GLU A 288 15.17 22.94 45.76
CA GLU A 288 15.61 23.86 46.83
C GLU A 288 15.24 25.35 46.58
N GLY A 289 14.03 25.61 46.07
CA GLY A 289 13.54 26.96 45.77
C GLY A 289 14.14 27.62 44.52
N ARG A 290 14.93 26.89 43.73
CA ARG A 290 15.52 27.32 42.45
C ARG A 290 14.84 26.59 41.30
N GLU A 291 14.76 27.22 40.13
CA GLU A 291 14.34 26.56 38.89
C GLU A 291 15.34 26.77 37.75
N LYS A 292 15.38 25.81 36.82
CA LYS A 292 16.18 25.88 35.59
C LYS A 292 15.44 25.20 34.44
N GLU A 293 15.43 25.85 33.29
CA GLU A 293 14.90 25.27 32.05
C GLU A 293 15.99 24.48 31.30
N VAL A 294 15.57 23.38 30.67
CA VAL A 294 16.46 22.45 29.96
C VAL A 294 15.77 21.96 28.70
N THR A 295 16.38 22.16 27.53
CA THR A 295 15.90 21.58 26.27
C THR A 295 16.69 20.33 25.95
N LEU A 296 15.98 19.22 25.69
CA LEU A 296 16.52 17.90 25.45
C LEU A 296 16.28 17.52 23.98
N LEU A 297 17.34 17.19 23.26
CA LEU A 297 17.25 16.70 21.87
C LEU A 297 17.22 15.18 21.81
N GLY A 298 16.27 14.66 21.05
CA GLY A 298 16.16 13.24 20.72
C GLY A 298 14.74 12.84 20.33
N GLY A 299 14.46 11.54 20.44
CA GLY A 299 13.15 10.99 20.10
C GLY A 299 13.12 9.48 20.06
N LYS A 300 12.11 8.93 19.38
CA LYS A 300 11.92 7.49 19.18
C LYS A 300 12.96 6.91 18.22
N GLY A 301 13.57 5.79 18.60
CA GLY A 301 14.46 4.98 17.77
C GLY A 301 15.95 5.09 18.09
N LYS A 302 16.36 5.99 18.98
CA LYS A 302 17.75 6.17 19.45
C LYS A 302 17.79 6.76 20.86
N MET A 303 18.94 6.64 21.54
CA MET A 303 19.17 7.35 22.80
C MET A 303 19.20 8.88 22.56
N GLY A 304 18.63 9.65 23.49
CA GLY A 304 18.70 11.11 23.46
C GLY A 304 20.07 11.66 23.86
N ILE A 305 20.33 12.93 23.55
CA ILE A 305 21.55 13.61 24.00
C ILE A 305 21.40 13.96 25.49
N PRO A 306 22.30 13.50 26.39
CA PRO A 306 22.22 13.83 27.81
C PRO A 306 22.52 15.32 28.06
N GLN A 307 21.81 15.91 29.02
CA GLN A 307 22.06 17.26 29.53
C GLN A 307 22.28 17.21 31.04
N SER A 308 23.53 17.43 31.45
CA SER A 308 23.97 17.39 32.85
C SER A 308 24.14 18.80 33.42
N PHE A 309 23.69 19.03 34.65
CA PHE A 309 23.87 20.30 35.37
C PHE A 309 23.62 20.16 36.88
N LYS A 310 24.26 21.02 37.66
CA LYS A 310 23.97 21.21 39.08
C LYS A 310 22.83 22.20 39.31
N LEU A 311 21.90 21.90 40.22
CA LEU A 311 20.85 22.81 40.67
C LEU A 311 20.69 22.72 42.19
N GLY A 312 21.41 23.60 42.89
CA GLY A 312 21.50 23.59 44.35
C GLY A 312 22.56 22.59 44.83
N SER A 313 22.21 21.73 45.78
CA SER A 313 23.07 20.65 46.29
C SER A 313 23.18 19.48 45.32
N LEU A 314 22.10 19.16 44.61
CA LEU A 314 21.95 18.02 43.70
C LEU A 314 22.44 18.31 42.27
N GLU A 315 22.94 17.27 41.61
CA GLU A 315 23.26 17.25 40.19
C GLU A 315 22.25 16.40 39.41
N TYR A 316 21.92 16.85 38.21
CA TYR A 316 20.84 16.32 37.38
C TYR A 316 21.39 15.99 36.00
N THR A 317 21.16 14.76 35.51
CA THR A 317 21.38 14.40 34.10
C THR A 317 20.07 13.96 33.48
N LEU A 318 19.57 14.73 32.51
CA LEU A 318 18.31 14.50 31.83
C LEU A 318 18.55 14.00 30.41
N ILE A 319 17.72 13.05 29.95
CA ILE A 319 17.78 12.46 28.61
C ILE A 319 16.35 12.34 28.06
N TYR A 320 16.12 12.73 26.81
CA TYR A 320 14.86 12.49 26.09
C TYR A 320 15.10 11.64 24.85
N GLY A 321 14.63 10.38 24.85
CA GLY A 321 14.77 9.48 23.72
C GLY A 321 14.38 8.04 24.06
N SER A 322 14.66 7.09 23.18
CA SER A 322 14.41 5.67 23.46
C SER A 322 15.29 5.16 24.62
N LYS A 323 14.65 4.53 25.61
CA LYS A 323 15.33 3.78 26.66
C LYS A 323 16.09 2.58 26.07
N THR A 324 17.29 2.30 26.57
CA THR A 324 18.00 1.03 26.32
C THR A 324 17.51 -0.08 27.23
N TYR A 325 17.31 -1.27 26.67
CA TYR A 325 17.08 -2.54 27.38
C TYR A 325 18.25 -3.48 27.13
N GLU A 326 18.82 -4.06 28.18
CA GLU A 326 19.84 -5.11 28.10
C GLU A 326 19.21 -6.51 27.94
N LEU A 327 19.88 -7.37 27.19
CA LEU A 327 19.56 -8.78 26.97
C LEU A 327 20.57 -9.65 27.75
N PRO A 328 20.15 -10.82 28.30
CA PRO A 328 21.06 -11.75 28.97
C PRO A 328 21.91 -12.61 28.00
N PHE A 329 22.07 -12.16 26.75
CA PHE A 329 22.84 -12.79 25.67
C PHE A 329 23.16 -11.72 24.62
N ALA A 330 24.22 -11.95 23.82
CA ALA A 330 24.52 -11.09 22.68
C ALA A 330 24.05 -11.71 21.36
N ILE A 331 23.72 -10.87 20.39
CA ILE A 331 23.53 -11.25 18.99
C ILE A 331 24.65 -10.59 18.18
N LYS A 332 25.41 -11.40 17.45
CA LYS A 332 26.39 -10.94 16.45
C LYS A 332 25.75 -10.97 15.06
N LEU A 333 25.86 -9.89 14.29
CA LEU A 333 25.62 -9.96 12.84
C LEU A 333 26.89 -10.46 12.16
N ASN A 334 26.80 -11.57 11.42
CA ASN A 334 27.94 -12.12 10.69
C ASN A 334 28.00 -11.61 9.25
N ASP A 335 26.83 -11.46 8.62
CA ASP A 335 26.65 -11.26 7.17
C ASP A 335 25.17 -10.91 6.94
N PHE A 336 24.89 -9.82 6.22
CA PHE A 336 23.56 -9.37 5.82
C PHE A 336 23.40 -9.49 4.31
N ILE A 337 22.34 -10.20 3.89
CA ILE A 337 22.06 -10.48 2.49
C ILE A 337 20.79 -9.76 2.09
N ALA A 338 20.85 -8.99 1.02
CA ALA A 338 19.69 -8.38 0.37
C ALA A 338 19.59 -8.89 -1.08
N GLU A 339 18.80 -9.94 -1.31
CA GLU A 339 18.58 -10.45 -2.66
C GLU A 339 17.75 -9.45 -3.47
N LYS A 340 18.07 -9.33 -4.77
CA LYS A 340 17.43 -8.38 -5.70
C LYS A 340 16.66 -9.14 -6.78
N TYR A 341 15.75 -8.45 -7.46
CA TYR A 341 15.16 -8.99 -8.69
C TYR A 341 16.17 -8.90 -9.84
N PRO A 342 16.17 -9.86 -10.79
CA PRO A 342 17.16 -9.92 -11.86
C PRO A 342 17.32 -8.61 -12.62
N GLY A 343 18.56 -8.14 -12.75
CA GLY A 343 18.91 -6.89 -13.42
C GLY A 343 18.47 -5.60 -12.74
N THR A 344 17.93 -5.65 -11.52
CA THR A 344 17.56 -4.47 -10.73
C THR A 344 18.63 -4.11 -9.68
N GLU A 345 18.76 -2.83 -9.37
CA GLU A 345 19.76 -2.33 -8.41
C GLU A 345 19.16 -2.00 -7.03
N SER A 346 17.86 -1.71 -6.99
CA SER A 346 17.11 -1.26 -5.79
C SER A 346 15.77 -1.98 -5.56
N SER A 347 15.43 -3.00 -6.35
CA SER A 347 14.20 -3.78 -6.21
C SER A 347 14.51 -5.12 -5.53
N TYR A 348 14.39 -5.15 -4.20
CA TYR A 348 14.70 -6.32 -3.39
C TYR A 348 13.64 -7.42 -3.52
N SER A 349 14.09 -8.68 -3.53
CA SER A 349 13.27 -9.90 -3.61
C SER A 349 13.21 -10.64 -2.26
N SER A 350 14.29 -10.57 -1.47
CA SER A 350 14.34 -11.01 -0.07
C SER A 350 15.40 -10.21 0.72
N PHE A 351 15.42 -10.34 2.05
CA PHE A 351 16.56 -9.91 2.86
C PHE A 351 16.67 -10.70 4.18
N GLU A 352 17.90 -11.04 4.58
CA GLU A 352 18.29 -11.97 5.65
C GLU A 352 19.49 -11.45 6.45
N SER A 353 19.45 -11.57 7.78
CA SER A 353 20.64 -11.50 8.64
C SER A 353 21.09 -12.91 9.05
N LYS A 354 22.33 -13.29 8.76
CA LYS A 354 22.99 -14.42 9.42
C LYS A 354 23.57 -13.96 10.75
N VAL A 355 23.16 -14.59 11.85
CA VAL A 355 23.53 -14.14 13.20
C VAL A 355 24.04 -15.28 14.08
N THR A 356 25.02 -15.00 14.94
CA THR A 356 25.39 -15.90 16.04
C THR A 356 24.74 -15.40 17.33
N VAL A 357 23.96 -16.26 17.99
CA VAL A 357 23.48 -16.02 19.36
C VAL A 357 24.54 -16.49 20.35
N GLN A 358 24.92 -15.64 21.30
CA GLN A 358 25.96 -15.91 22.29
C GLN A 358 25.41 -15.75 23.72
N ASP A 359 24.98 -16.86 24.32
CA ASP A 359 24.48 -16.94 25.70
C ASP A 359 25.57 -17.50 26.62
N LYS A 360 26.29 -16.60 27.29
CA LYS A 360 27.38 -16.93 28.23
C LYS A 360 26.88 -17.54 29.54
N GLU A 361 25.63 -17.27 29.95
CA GLU A 361 25.07 -17.82 31.20
C GLU A 361 24.64 -19.28 31.04
N GLN A 362 24.09 -19.67 29.87
CA GLN A 362 23.74 -21.06 29.56
C GLN A 362 24.86 -21.84 28.88
N GLY A 363 25.99 -21.19 28.56
CA GLY A 363 27.09 -21.81 27.80
C GLY A 363 26.68 -22.21 26.38
N LYS A 364 25.78 -21.47 25.75
CA LYS A 364 25.20 -21.79 24.43
C LYS A 364 25.58 -20.74 23.40
N THR A 365 26.27 -21.18 22.37
CA THR A 365 26.53 -20.40 21.15
C THR A 365 26.00 -21.17 19.96
N PHE A 366 25.21 -20.53 19.10
CA PHE A 366 24.69 -21.16 17.87
C PHE A 366 24.45 -20.11 16.78
N ASP A 367 24.62 -20.54 15.53
CA ASP A 367 24.32 -19.73 14.35
C ASP A 367 22.88 -19.94 13.90
N THR A 368 22.24 -18.88 13.43
CA THR A 368 20.86 -18.88 12.93
C THR A 368 20.67 -17.77 11.90
N ARG A 369 19.47 -17.69 11.31
CA ARG A 369 19.10 -16.75 10.26
C ARG A 369 17.81 -16.04 10.66
N ILE A 370 17.76 -14.73 10.50
CA ILE A 370 16.56 -13.90 10.74
C ILE A 370 16.21 -13.22 9.42
N TYR A 371 15.03 -13.49 8.89
CA TYR A 371 14.61 -12.97 7.58
C TYR A 371 13.09 -12.81 7.49
N MET A 372 12.60 -12.33 6.35
CA MET A 372 11.17 -12.13 6.14
C MET A 372 10.37 -13.41 6.42
N ASN A 373 9.40 -13.32 7.34
CA ASN A 373 8.57 -14.44 7.84
C ASN A 373 9.32 -15.55 8.61
N ASN A 374 10.58 -15.37 9.00
CA ASN A 374 11.35 -16.36 9.77
C ASN A 374 12.07 -15.67 10.94
N VAL A 375 11.64 -16.01 12.15
CA VAL A 375 11.91 -15.26 13.39
C VAL A 375 12.86 -16.03 14.31
N LEU A 376 13.65 -15.31 15.10
CA LEU A 376 14.38 -15.91 16.22
C LEU A 376 13.58 -15.73 17.51
N ASP A 377 13.09 -16.82 18.09
CA ASP A 377 12.57 -16.88 19.46
C ASP A 377 13.67 -17.37 20.42
N TYR A 378 14.09 -16.54 21.38
CA TYR A 378 15.09 -16.93 22.38
C TYR A 378 14.86 -16.27 23.74
N ARG A 379 14.86 -17.08 24.82
CA ARG A 379 14.61 -16.63 26.22
C ARG A 379 13.35 -15.77 26.44
N GLY A 380 12.34 -15.87 25.56
CA GLY A 380 11.12 -15.06 25.62
C GLY A 380 11.19 -13.72 24.88
N TYR A 381 12.36 -13.37 24.33
CA TYR A 381 12.53 -12.31 23.34
C TYR A 381 12.35 -12.88 21.94
N ARG A 382 11.75 -12.10 21.04
CA ARG A 382 11.58 -12.46 19.63
C ARG A 382 12.15 -11.37 18.72
N PHE A 383 12.96 -11.78 17.75
CA PHE A 383 13.72 -10.90 16.85
C PHE A 383 13.26 -11.05 15.40
N PHE A 384 13.13 -9.92 14.70
CA PHE A 384 12.54 -9.79 13.37
C PHE A 384 13.38 -8.94 12.44
N GLN A 385 13.47 -9.34 11.17
CA GLN A 385 14.09 -8.52 10.13
C GLN A 385 13.17 -7.34 9.73
N ALA A 386 13.23 -6.23 10.46
CA ALA A 386 12.33 -5.08 10.28
C ALA A 386 12.85 -4.03 9.28
N GLY A 387 14.15 -4.04 8.98
CA GLY A 387 14.77 -3.21 7.96
C GLY A 387 16.29 -3.40 7.91
N PHE A 388 16.98 -2.55 7.15
CA PHE A 388 18.44 -2.53 7.02
C PHE A 388 18.95 -1.10 6.82
N ASP A 389 20.27 -0.91 6.74
CA ASP A 389 20.91 0.36 6.36
C ASP A 389 21.03 0.49 4.82
N PRO A 390 20.92 1.70 4.24
CA PRO A 390 20.95 1.87 2.78
C PRO A 390 22.26 1.48 2.08
N ASP A 391 23.32 1.19 2.84
CA ASP A 391 24.60 0.71 2.36
C ASP A 391 24.71 -0.82 2.33
N GLU A 392 23.64 -1.54 2.69
CA GLU A 392 23.57 -3.01 2.74
C GLU A 392 24.57 -3.65 3.75
N LEU A 393 25.12 -2.88 4.70
CA LEU A 393 26.13 -3.35 5.69
C LEU A 393 25.63 -3.29 7.16
N GLY A 394 24.33 -3.20 7.37
CA GLY A 394 23.74 -3.10 8.71
C GLY A 394 22.29 -3.56 8.76
N THR A 395 21.95 -4.34 9.79
CA THR A 395 20.60 -4.86 10.03
C THR A 395 19.86 -4.00 11.04
N LYS A 396 18.53 -3.93 10.92
CA LYS A 396 17.63 -3.32 11.92
C LYS A 396 16.62 -4.37 12.37
N LEU A 397 16.94 -5.03 13.48
CA LEU A 397 16.04 -6.03 14.06
C LEU A 397 14.96 -5.34 14.91
N SER A 398 13.70 -5.72 14.74
CA SER A 398 12.66 -5.41 15.74
C SER A 398 12.69 -6.47 16.83
N VAL A 399 12.53 -6.07 18.08
CA VAL A 399 12.59 -6.92 19.28
C VAL A 399 11.29 -6.76 20.06
N ASN A 400 10.63 -7.87 20.38
CA ASN A 400 9.45 -7.89 21.24
C ASN A 400 9.61 -8.91 22.38
N HIS A 401 9.16 -8.54 23.58
CA HIS A 401 9.06 -9.40 24.75
C HIS A 401 7.60 -9.47 25.24
N ASP A 402 6.75 -10.19 24.48
CA ASP A 402 5.31 -10.39 24.75
C ASP A 402 4.90 -11.87 24.78
N PHE A 403 5.59 -12.69 25.55
CA PHE A 403 5.28 -14.13 25.67
C PHE A 403 3.83 -14.39 26.11
N TRP A 404 3.41 -13.78 27.23
CA TRP A 404 2.09 -14.05 27.82
C TRP A 404 0.93 -13.45 27.02
N GLY A 405 1.06 -12.20 26.52
CA GLY A 405 0.01 -11.56 25.73
C GLY A 405 -0.21 -12.26 24.40
N THR A 406 0.87 -12.69 23.74
CA THR A 406 0.82 -13.54 22.54
C THR A 406 0.08 -14.85 22.82
N TRP A 407 0.51 -15.65 23.81
CA TRP A 407 -0.10 -16.97 24.06
C TRP A 407 -1.56 -16.90 24.48
N ILE A 408 -1.94 -15.96 25.36
CA ILE A 408 -3.34 -15.76 25.78
C ILE A 408 -4.20 -15.37 24.56
N THR A 409 -3.70 -14.46 23.72
CA THR A 409 -4.39 -14.03 22.50
C THR A 409 -4.51 -15.17 21.49
N TYR A 410 -3.46 -15.97 21.30
CA TYR A 410 -3.45 -17.11 20.36
C TYR A 410 -4.44 -18.22 20.76
N VAL A 411 -4.54 -18.55 22.07
CA VAL A 411 -5.59 -19.45 22.58
C VAL A 411 -6.98 -18.85 22.32
N GLY A 412 -7.14 -17.54 22.49
CA GLY A 412 -8.33 -16.81 22.08
C GLY A 412 -8.66 -16.96 20.59
N TYR A 413 -7.70 -16.75 19.70
CA TYR A 413 -7.87 -16.88 18.23
C TYR A 413 -8.22 -18.31 17.82
N PHE A 414 -7.54 -19.31 18.37
CA PHE A 414 -7.82 -20.73 18.09
C PHE A 414 -9.25 -21.12 18.50
N LEU A 415 -9.69 -20.69 19.69
CA LEU A 415 -11.07 -20.88 20.13
C LEU A 415 -12.05 -20.13 19.22
N LEU A 416 -11.77 -18.88 18.86
CA LEU A 416 -12.65 -18.09 17.98
C LEU A 416 -12.84 -18.77 16.62
N TYR A 417 -11.76 -19.31 16.03
CA TYR A 417 -11.80 -20.08 14.79
C TYR A 417 -12.74 -21.30 14.89
N ILE A 418 -12.58 -22.12 15.94
CA ILE A 418 -13.42 -23.31 16.19
C ILE A 418 -14.90 -22.90 16.37
N GLY A 419 -15.17 -21.86 17.18
CA GLY A 419 -16.52 -21.38 17.43
C GLY A 419 -17.22 -20.86 16.17
N LEU A 420 -16.53 -20.04 15.37
CA LEU A 420 -17.05 -19.50 14.11
C LEU A 420 -17.29 -20.59 13.05
N MET A 421 -16.40 -21.57 12.93
CA MET A 421 -16.59 -22.72 12.05
C MET A 421 -17.77 -23.59 12.49
N ALA A 422 -17.85 -23.95 13.77
CA ALA A 422 -18.94 -24.77 14.30
C ALA A 422 -20.32 -24.13 14.10
N ILE A 423 -20.42 -22.80 14.17
CA ILE A 423 -21.68 -22.05 13.94
C ILE A 423 -22.29 -22.32 12.55
N LEU A 424 -21.49 -22.60 11.53
CA LEU A 424 -21.96 -22.85 10.15
C LEU A 424 -22.48 -24.28 9.93
N PHE A 425 -22.05 -25.26 10.75
CA PHE A 425 -22.36 -26.67 10.54
C PHE A 425 -23.32 -27.27 11.58
N ASP A 426 -23.37 -26.74 12.80
CA ASP A 426 -24.27 -27.23 13.85
C ASP A 426 -25.75 -26.93 13.53
N LYS A 427 -26.58 -27.97 13.62
CA LYS A 427 -28.02 -27.98 13.29
C LYS A 427 -28.87 -27.13 14.26
N ASN A 428 -28.34 -26.83 15.45
CA ASN A 428 -29.02 -26.06 16.49
C ASN A 428 -28.80 -24.54 16.37
N THR A 429 -27.86 -24.11 15.53
CA THR A 429 -27.53 -22.69 15.36
C THR A 429 -28.57 -21.99 14.50
N ARG A 430 -28.55 -20.65 14.53
CA ARG A 430 -29.37 -19.81 13.62
C ARG A 430 -29.10 -20.13 12.13
N PHE A 431 -27.91 -20.60 11.76
CA PHE A 431 -27.60 -20.93 10.37
C PHE A 431 -28.34 -22.21 9.92
N GLY A 432 -28.31 -23.27 10.73
CA GLY A 432 -29.15 -24.45 10.53
C GLY A 432 -30.65 -24.11 10.55
N ASP A 433 -31.05 -23.19 11.43
CA ASP A 433 -32.42 -22.72 11.56
C ASP A 433 -32.93 -21.94 10.32
N LEU A 434 -32.07 -21.12 9.72
CA LEU A 434 -32.32 -20.44 8.44
C LEU A 434 -32.41 -21.44 7.29
N LYS A 435 -31.50 -22.42 7.22
CA LYS A 435 -31.54 -23.49 6.23
C LYS A 435 -32.87 -24.24 6.27
N ARG A 436 -33.35 -24.65 7.46
CA ARG A 436 -34.68 -25.28 7.65
C ARG A 436 -35.83 -24.38 7.18
N LYS A 437 -35.83 -23.09 7.55
CA LYS A 437 -36.86 -22.12 7.15
C LYS A 437 -36.88 -21.86 5.64
N LEU A 438 -35.71 -21.82 5.03
CA LEU A 438 -35.52 -21.70 3.59
C LEU A 438 -35.99 -22.96 2.86
N GLU A 439 -35.75 -24.16 3.40
CA GLU A 439 -36.25 -25.44 2.88
C GLU A 439 -37.79 -25.55 3.01
N ALA A 440 -38.39 -25.08 4.11
CA ALA A 440 -39.85 -25.00 4.26
C ALA A 440 -40.51 -24.04 3.25
N ILE A 441 -39.87 -22.90 2.92
CA ILE A 441 -40.32 -22.02 1.82
C ILE A 441 -40.19 -22.75 0.47
N LYS A 442 -39.08 -23.47 0.23
CA LYS A 442 -38.87 -24.24 -1.00
C LYS A 442 -39.91 -25.35 -1.18
N GLN A 443 -40.29 -26.07 -0.12
CA GLN A 443 -41.39 -27.05 -0.15
C GLN A 443 -42.74 -26.40 -0.50
N LYS A 444 -43.04 -25.21 0.06
CA LYS A 444 -44.26 -24.46 -0.28
C LYS A 444 -44.27 -23.94 -1.72
N LYS A 445 -43.10 -23.68 -2.32
CA LYS A 445 -42.96 -23.39 -3.76
C LYS A 445 -43.01 -24.64 -4.65
N ALA A 446 -42.61 -25.82 -4.13
CA ALA A 446 -42.55 -27.07 -4.90
C ALA A 446 -43.93 -27.63 -5.25
N LYS A 447 -44.95 -27.45 -4.41
CA LYS A 447 -46.35 -27.89 -4.65
C LYS A 447 -47.06 -27.20 -5.84
N LEU A 448 -46.36 -26.44 -6.69
CA LEU A 448 -46.93 -25.62 -7.76
C LEU A 448 -46.39 -25.97 -9.17
N VAL A 449 -45.64 -27.07 -9.33
CA VAL A 449 -45.07 -27.51 -10.62
C VAL A 449 -45.03 -29.03 -10.73
N ALA A 450 -45.84 -29.60 -11.65
CA ALA A 450 -45.77 -30.99 -12.09
C ALA A 450 -46.28 -31.12 -13.55
N VAL A 451 -46.05 -32.28 -14.18
CA VAL A 451 -46.43 -32.67 -15.57
C VAL A 451 -45.61 -32.00 -16.70
N THR A 452 -45.44 -32.72 -17.83
CA THR A 452 -44.15 -32.86 -18.54
C THR A 452 -44.29 -33.17 -20.05
N ALA A 453 -43.29 -32.78 -20.86
CA ALA A 453 -42.97 -33.24 -22.26
C ALA A 453 -44.02 -33.01 -23.38
N LEU A 454 -43.72 -33.17 -24.69
CA LEU A 454 -42.43 -33.23 -25.43
C LEU A 454 -42.08 -31.80 -25.97
N PHE A 455 -41.66 -31.41 -27.20
CA PHE A 455 -41.31 -32.03 -28.52
C PHE A 455 -40.35 -31.07 -29.31
N PHE A 456 -40.22 -31.23 -30.64
CA PHE A 456 -39.26 -30.59 -31.58
C PHE A 456 -39.89 -29.41 -32.37
N SER A 457 -39.24 -28.61 -33.26
CA SER A 457 -37.89 -28.61 -33.89
C SER A 457 -37.39 -27.15 -34.20
N MET A 458 -36.25 -27.01 -34.91
CA MET A 458 -35.48 -25.77 -35.15
C MET A 458 -35.93 -24.91 -36.35
N GLY A 459 -35.45 -23.66 -36.38
CA GLY A 459 -35.34 -22.82 -37.59
C GLY A 459 -34.50 -21.56 -37.30
N ALA A 460 -33.55 -21.22 -38.18
CA ALA A 460 -32.70 -20.02 -38.04
C ALA A 460 -32.20 -19.55 -39.41
N PHE A 461 -32.13 -18.23 -39.62
CA PHE A 461 -31.36 -17.58 -40.68
C PHE A 461 -30.86 -16.21 -40.20
N ALA A 462 -29.75 -15.76 -40.80
CA ALA A 462 -29.17 -14.45 -40.58
C ALA A 462 -29.24 -13.62 -41.86
N GLN A 463 -29.16 -12.29 -41.74
CA GLN A 463 -28.82 -11.44 -42.88
C GLN A 463 -27.99 -10.23 -42.44
N SER A 464 -27.29 -9.67 -43.42
CA SER A 464 -26.18 -8.72 -43.27
C SER A 464 -26.65 -7.27 -43.16
N HIS A 465 -25.79 -6.42 -42.60
CA HIS A 465 -25.55 -5.10 -43.17
C HIS A 465 -24.07 -4.73 -43.06
N VAL A 466 -23.51 -4.17 -44.14
CA VAL A 466 -22.14 -3.67 -44.25
C VAL A 466 -22.20 -2.15 -44.29
N HIS A 467 -21.34 -1.47 -43.53
CA HIS A 467 -21.12 -0.03 -43.66
C HIS A 467 -19.63 0.28 -43.68
N GLN A 468 -19.13 0.73 -44.84
CA GLN A 468 -17.84 1.42 -44.96
C GLN A 468 -17.94 2.84 -44.40
N LYS A 469 -16.78 3.41 -44.04
CA LYS A 469 -16.57 4.86 -43.87
C LYS A 469 -15.24 5.26 -44.51
N PRO A 470 -15.14 6.47 -45.12
CA PRO A 470 -13.92 6.95 -45.76
C PRO A 470 -12.88 7.49 -44.76
N THR A 471 -11.71 7.83 -45.28
CA THR A 471 -10.44 8.10 -44.58
C THR A 471 -10.20 9.56 -44.19
N GLU A 472 -9.48 9.77 -43.09
CA GLU A 472 -8.50 10.87 -42.97
C GLU A 472 -7.09 10.33 -43.31
N ARG A 473 -6.19 11.17 -43.82
CA ARG A 473 -4.94 10.70 -44.46
C ARG A 473 -3.84 11.75 -44.44
N GLN A 474 -2.69 11.46 -43.81
CA GLN A 474 -1.36 11.65 -44.42
C GLN A 474 -0.19 11.10 -43.57
N LEU A 475 -0.26 11.09 -42.23
CA LEU A 475 0.79 10.46 -41.39
C LEU A 475 0.77 8.92 -41.45
N ASP A 476 -0.41 8.30 -41.52
CA ASP A 476 -0.55 6.84 -41.46
C ASP A 476 0.00 6.08 -42.67
N SER A 477 0.26 6.78 -43.79
CA SER A 477 0.66 6.14 -45.05
C SER A 477 2.08 5.56 -45.03
N ILE A 478 2.92 5.94 -44.06
CA ILE A 478 4.23 5.34 -43.84
C ILE A 478 4.09 4.10 -42.94
N ILE A 479 3.49 4.29 -41.75
CA ILE A 479 3.31 3.23 -40.75
C ILE A 479 2.57 2.01 -41.33
N LEU A 480 1.51 2.22 -42.10
CA LEU A 480 0.74 1.13 -42.71
C LEU A 480 1.42 0.51 -43.95
N LYS A 481 2.35 1.21 -44.63
CA LYS A 481 3.15 0.65 -45.73
C LYS A 481 4.12 -0.41 -45.22
N TYR A 482 4.74 -0.16 -44.07
CA TYR A 482 5.69 -1.06 -43.41
C TYR A 482 5.03 -1.96 -42.35
N LYS A 483 3.72 -2.26 -42.47
CA LYS A 483 3.05 -3.20 -41.58
C LYS A 483 3.66 -4.60 -41.74
N VAL A 484 4.35 -5.05 -40.70
CA VAL A 484 4.90 -6.40 -40.56
C VAL A 484 3.78 -7.45 -40.52
N ASP A 485 4.02 -8.60 -41.14
CA ASP A 485 3.06 -9.71 -41.16
C ASP A 485 2.72 -10.23 -39.75
N ASP A 486 1.46 -10.62 -39.53
CA ASP A 486 0.97 -11.09 -38.23
C ASP A 486 1.71 -12.36 -37.74
N ALA A 487 2.18 -13.25 -38.64
CA ALA A 487 2.92 -14.45 -38.27
C ALA A 487 4.38 -14.15 -37.90
N HIS A 488 5.04 -13.19 -38.56
CA HIS A 488 6.39 -12.78 -38.16
C HIS A 488 6.38 -11.91 -36.90
N ALA A 489 5.41 -11.01 -36.74
CA ALA A 489 5.22 -10.27 -35.48
C ALA A 489 4.99 -11.22 -34.29
N ALA A 490 4.28 -12.33 -34.49
CA ALA A 490 4.12 -13.38 -33.48
C ALA A 490 5.39 -14.21 -33.18
N LYS A 491 6.45 -14.12 -34.01
CA LYS A 491 7.78 -14.66 -33.67
C LYS A 491 8.56 -13.65 -32.82
N PHE A 492 8.57 -12.38 -33.19
CA PHE A 492 9.16 -11.30 -32.39
C PHE A 492 8.54 -11.24 -30.98
N GLY A 493 7.21 -11.32 -30.87
CA GLY A 493 6.49 -11.36 -29.59
C GLY A 493 6.83 -12.54 -28.67
N ARG A 494 7.55 -13.56 -29.14
CA ARG A 494 8.05 -14.69 -28.34
C ARG A 494 9.45 -14.50 -27.77
N ILE A 495 10.20 -13.49 -28.23
CA ILE A 495 11.47 -13.10 -27.62
C ILE A 495 11.21 -12.73 -26.15
N ILE A 496 12.13 -13.10 -25.26
CA ILE A 496 12.04 -12.74 -23.84
C ILE A 496 12.68 -11.37 -23.60
N ILE A 497 12.06 -10.59 -22.72
CA ILE A 497 12.49 -9.26 -22.32
C ILE A 497 12.49 -9.16 -20.78
N GLN A 498 13.50 -8.50 -20.21
CA GLN A 498 13.55 -8.15 -18.79
C GLN A 498 12.92 -6.76 -18.59
N ASP A 499 11.84 -6.66 -17.82
CA ASP A 499 11.25 -5.35 -17.52
C ASP A 499 12.04 -4.59 -16.42
N ALA A 500 11.66 -3.32 -16.20
CA ALA A 500 12.32 -2.46 -15.21
C ALA A 500 12.16 -2.93 -13.75
N GLY A 501 11.26 -3.88 -13.47
CA GLY A 501 11.11 -4.55 -12.17
C GLY A 501 11.85 -5.88 -12.07
N GLY A 502 12.61 -6.26 -13.11
CA GLY A 502 13.33 -7.53 -13.20
C GLY A 502 12.47 -8.73 -13.57
N ARG A 503 11.23 -8.52 -14.05
CA ARG A 503 10.37 -9.62 -14.49
C ARG A 503 10.72 -10.03 -15.91
N MET A 504 11.07 -11.30 -16.09
CA MET A 504 11.20 -11.92 -17.40
C MET A 504 9.81 -12.23 -17.98
N LYS A 505 9.45 -11.59 -19.10
CA LYS A 505 8.17 -11.80 -19.80
C LYS A 505 8.39 -11.90 -21.32
N PRO A 506 7.45 -12.45 -22.11
CA PRO A 506 7.53 -12.36 -23.57
C PRO A 506 7.26 -10.93 -24.04
N VAL A 507 7.90 -10.53 -25.15
CA VAL A 507 7.68 -9.23 -25.81
C VAL A 507 6.20 -8.99 -26.13
N ASN A 508 5.40 -10.03 -26.39
CA ASN A 508 3.94 -9.93 -26.56
C ASN A 508 3.19 -9.36 -25.36
N THR A 509 3.61 -9.70 -24.13
CA THR A 509 3.04 -9.08 -22.93
C THR A 509 3.51 -7.64 -22.81
N PHE A 510 4.81 -7.42 -23.03
CA PHE A 510 5.40 -6.10 -22.89
C PHE A 510 4.82 -5.08 -23.90
N SER A 511 4.68 -5.46 -25.17
CA SER A 511 4.12 -4.62 -26.24
C SER A 511 2.66 -4.25 -25.94
N SER A 512 1.89 -5.21 -25.43
CA SER A 512 0.52 -5.02 -24.94
C SER A 512 0.46 -4.08 -23.74
N GLU A 513 1.33 -4.25 -22.74
CA GLU A 513 1.45 -3.37 -21.57
C GLU A 513 1.84 -1.94 -21.98
N LEU A 514 2.86 -1.76 -22.83
CA LEU A 514 3.30 -0.48 -23.38
C LEU A 514 2.14 0.24 -24.10
N LEU A 515 1.52 -0.42 -25.08
CA LEU A 515 0.46 0.16 -25.88
C LEU A 515 -0.76 0.52 -25.03
N ARG A 516 -1.13 -0.33 -24.06
CA ARG A 516 -2.23 -0.08 -23.12
C ARG A 516 -1.92 1.04 -22.12
N LYS A 517 -0.70 1.11 -21.58
CA LYS A 517 -0.28 2.17 -20.64
C LYS A 517 -0.26 3.54 -21.31
N VAL A 518 0.31 3.64 -22.52
CA VAL A 518 0.37 4.90 -23.29
C VAL A 518 -1.00 5.30 -23.85
N SER A 519 -1.69 4.40 -24.57
CA SER A 519 -2.86 4.76 -25.40
C SER A 519 -4.24 4.36 -24.85
N LYS A 520 -4.28 3.54 -23.80
CA LYS A 520 -5.50 2.85 -23.30
C LYS A 520 -6.23 2.03 -24.39
N SER A 521 -5.46 1.49 -25.34
CA SER A 521 -5.87 0.52 -26.36
C SER A 521 -4.82 -0.60 -26.44
N ASP A 522 -5.19 -1.77 -26.95
CA ASP A 522 -4.27 -2.90 -27.19
C ASP A 522 -4.04 -3.14 -28.71
N THR A 523 -4.58 -2.24 -29.55
CA THR A 523 -4.37 -2.16 -30.99
C THR A 523 -4.29 -0.71 -31.45
N TYR A 524 -3.61 -0.45 -32.58
CA TYR A 524 -3.55 0.87 -33.20
C TYR A 524 -3.79 0.73 -34.72
N LYS A 525 -4.84 1.39 -35.23
CA LYS A 525 -5.18 1.49 -36.66
C LYS A 525 -5.09 0.18 -37.48
N GLY A 526 -5.50 -0.95 -36.89
CA GLY A 526 -5.49 -2.27 -37.54
C GLY A 526 -4.18 -3.07 -37.39
N MET A 527 -3.28 -2.60 -36.54
CA MET A 527 -2.10 -3.33 -36.08
C MET A 527 -2.30 -3.88 -34.66
N ASN A 528 -1.75 -5.07 -34.42
CA ASN A 528 -1.62 -5.66 -33.09
C ASN A 528 -0.47 -5.00 -32.29
N ALA A 529 -0.37 -5.26 -30.99
CA ALA A 529 0.61 -4.60 -30.13
C ALA A 529 2.08 -4.87 -30.54
N ASP A 530 2.40 -6.08 -30.99
CA ASP A 530 3.75 -6.43 -31.45
C ASP A 530 4.13 -5.67 -32.73
N GLN A 531 3.23 -5.60 -33.70
CA GLN A 531 3.40 -4.77 -34.91
C GLN A 531 3.59 -3.29 -34.58
N VAL A 532 2.87 -2.77 -33.57
CA VAL A 532 3.03 -1.38 -33.12
C VAL A 532 4.39 -1.16 -32.47
N PHE A 533 4.83 -2.07 -31.59
CA PHE A 533 6.11 -1.94 -30.91
C PHE A 533 7.30 -2.08 -31.87
N ILE A 534 7.24 -3.02 -32.82
CA ILE A 534 8.20 -3.13 -33.92
C ILE A 534 8.22 -1.83 -34.74
N SER A 535 7.06 -1.27 -35.07
CA SER A 535 6.96 -0.02 -35.82
C SER A 535 7.55 1.17 -35.04
N MET A 536 7.36 1.21 -33.73
CA MET A 536 7.96 2.22 -32.83
C MET A 536 9.50 2.17 -32.85
N THR A 537 10.09 0.97 -32.89
CA THR A 537 11.55 0.80 -32.92
C THR A 537 12.17 0.90 -34.31
N MET A 538 11.38 0.74 -35.38
CA MET A 538 11.83 0.94 -36.77
C MET A 538 11.65 2.37 -37.28
N PHE A 539 10.71 3.14 -36.72
CA PHE A 539 10.31 4.46 -37.21
C PHE A 539 10.12 5.46 -36.05
N ASP A 540 11.07 5.48 -35.13
CA ASP A 540 11.13 6.35 -33.94
C ASP A 540 10.77 7.82 -34.24
N GLN A 541 11.36 8.42 -35.27
CA GLN A 541 11.12 9.80 -35.70
C GLN A 541 9.68 10.05 -36.16
N VAL A 542 9.02 9.03 -36.73
CA VAL A 542 7.60 9.09 -37.11
C VAL A 542 6.75 9.01 -35.85
N TRP A 543 7.00 8.03 -34.99
CA TRP A 543 6.22 7.79 -33.77
C TRP A 543 6.36 8.90 -32.72
N TYR A 544 7.48 9.63 -32.70
CA TYR A 544 7.65 10.87 -31.93
C TYR A 544 6.52 11.89 -32.20
N ASN A 545 6.02 11.91 -33.45
CA ASN A 545 4.98 12.82 -33.94
C ASN A 545 3.58 12.17 -34.00
N VAL A 546 3.42 10.89 -33.64
CA VAL A 546 2.12 10.20 -33.67
C VAL A 546 1.31 10.53 -32.41
N PRO A 547 0.06 11.03 -32.51
CA PRO A 547 -0.79 11.28 -31.35
C PRO A 547 -1.31 9.96 -30.75
N ILE A 548 -0.61 9.46 -29.72
CA ILE A 548 -0.89 8.18 -29.06
C ILE A 548 -0.99 8.28 -27.52
N ILE A 549 -0.44 9.31 -26.89
CA ILE A 549 -0.43 9.48 -25.43
C ILE A 549 -1.84 9.88 -24.96
N TYR A 550 -2.56 8.98 -24.27
CA TYR A 550 -3.95 9.22 -23.86
C TYR A 550 -4.08 10.29 -22.78
N LEU A 551 -4.78 11.39 -23.10
CA LEU A 551 -5.03 12.52 -22.21
C LEU A 551 -6.35 12.35 -21.44
N LYS A 552 -6.28 12.29 -20.10
CA LYS A 552 -7.44 12.24 -19.19
C LYS A 552 -8.43 13.40 -19.48
N ARG A 553 -9.73 13.12 -19.53
CA ARG A 553 -10.76 14.13 -19.85
C ARG A 553 -10.91 15.12 -18.69
N GLY A 554 -10.98 16.42 -19.01
CA GLY A 554 -11.15 17.50 -18.03
C GLY A 554 -9.85 18.15 -17.54
N ASN A 555 -8.68 17.59 -17.88
CA ASN A 555 -7.41 18.27 -17.66
C ASN A 555 -7.13 19.26 -18.81
N ASP A 556 -7.71 20.45 -18.69
CA ASP A 556 -7.54 21.56 -19.63
C ASP A 556 -6.14 22.18 -19.57
N SER A 557 -5.53 22.23 -18.38
CA SER A 557 -4.23 22.89 -18.17
C SER A 557 -3.07 22.13 -18.82
N LEU A 558 -3.06 20.80 -18.74
CA LEU A 558 -2.11 19.96 -19.46
C LEU A 558 -2.18 20.19 -20.98
N ARG A 559 -3.41 20.26 -21.52
CA ARG A 559 -3.65 20.55 -22.95
C ARG A 559 -3.16 21.95 -23.32
N LYS A 560 -3.43 22.95 -22.48
CA LYS A 560 -2.92 24.32 -22.65
C LYS A 560 -1.38 24.39 -22.68
N ILE A 561 -0.69 23.61 -21.84
CA ILE A 561 0.78 23.56 -21.80
C ILE A 561 1.34 22.82 -23.02
N ALA A 562 0.69 21.71 -23.44
CA ALA A 562 1.06 20.99 -24.66
C ALA A 562 0.88 21.84 -25.93
N GLY A 563 -0.15 22.70 -25.96
CA GLY A 563 -0.58 23.49 -27.12
C GLY A 563 -1.81 22.92 -27.85
N LEU A 564 -2.58 22.05 -27.19
CA LEU A 564 -3.65 21.25 -27.76
C LEU A 564 -5.04 21.78 -27.39
N ASP A 565 -6.03 21.56 -28.28
CA ASP A 565 -7.43 21.87 -27.99
C ASP A 565 -8.01 21.00 -26.84
N LYS A 566 -8.95 21.57 -26.09
CA LYS A 566 -9.59 20.94 -24.92
C LYS A 566 -10.23 19.58 -25.18
N GLN A 567 -10.72 19.33 -26.39
CA GLN A 567 -11.37 18.07 -26.76
C GLN A 567 -10.38 16.98 -27.23
N VAL A 568 -9.10 17.31 -27.44
CA VAL A 568 -8.09 16.36 -27.93
C VAL A 568 -7.94 15.19 -26.95
N LYS A 569 -8.06 13.97 -27.46
CA LYS A 569 -7.96 12.72 -26.69
C LYS A 569 -6.52 12.19 -26.57
N TYR A 570 -5.67 12.50 -27.54
CA TYR A 570 -4.32 11.96 -27.67
C TYR A 570 -3.30 13.05 -28.01
N ALA A 571 -2.17 13.07 -27.32
CA ALA A 571 -1.00 13.88 -27.65
C ALA A 571 0.08 13.03 -28.34
N SER A 572 0.91 13.67 -29.14
CA SER A 572 2.20 13.15 -29.59
C SER A 572 3.26 13.30 -28.50
N LEU A 573 4.45 12.73 -28.70
CA LEU A 573 5.58 12.97 -27.81
C LEU A 573 6.13 14.39 -28.01
N ALA A 574 6.18 14.85 -29.26
CA ALA A 574 6.55 16.21 -29.66
C ALA A 574 5.78 17.31 -28.91
N ASP A 575 4.49 17.10 -28.62
CA ASP A 575 3.64 18.08 -27.92
C ASP A 575 4.15 18.44 -26.52
N PHE A 576 5.01 17.62 -25.90
CA PHE A 576 5.57 17.87 -24.56
C PHE A 576 6.97 18.51 -24.54
N PHE A 577 7.59 18.73 -25.71
CA PHE A 577 8.88 19.40 -25.83
C PHE A 577 8.75 20.73 -26.57
N ASP A 578 9.63 21.69 -26.29
CA ASP A 578 9.72 22.96 -27.01
C ASP A 578 10.68 22.88 -28.23
N LYS A 579 10.83 24.00 -28.95
CA LYS A 579 11.70 24.08 -30.15
C LYS A 579 13.20 23.98 -29.85
N ALA A 580 13.61 24.04 -28.58
CA ALA A 580 14.98 23.85 -28.12
C ALA A 580 15.19 22.49 -27.42
N GLY A 581 14.16 21.62 -27.39
CA GLY A 581 14.20 20.31 -26.75
C GLY A 581 13.92 20.31 -25.25
N ASN A 582 13.53 21.44 -24.64
CA ASN A 582 13.22 21.48 -23.22
C ASN A 582 11.89 20.78 -22.93
N TYR A 583 11.83 20.02 -21.83
CA TYR A 583 10.63 19.31 -21.41
C TYR A 583 9.64 20.25 -20.72
N LYS A 584 8.49 20.52 -21.37
CA LYS A 584 7.51 21.54 -20.94
C LYS A 584 6.92 21.31 -19.54
N LEU A 585 6.96 20.08 -19.03
CA LEU A 585 6.39 19.71 -17.72
C LEU A 585 7.43 19.75 -16.59
N GLY A 586 8.73 19.83 -16.89
CA GLY A 586 9.82 19.53 -15.94
C GLY A 586 9.72 20.25 -14.59
N ARG A 587 9.54 21.58 -14.59
CA ARG A 587 9.40 22.36 -13.35
C ARG A 587 8.16 21.99 -12.52
N LEU A 588 7.02 21.77 -13.18
CA LEU A 588 5.77 21.39 -12.49
C LEU A 588 5.88 19.97 -11.91
N LEU A 589 6.68 19.10 -12.54
CA LEU A 589 6.99 17.77 -12.03
C LEU A 589 8.00 17.82 -10.88
N GLU A 590 9.01 18.68 -10.93
CA GLU A 590 9.95 18.92 -9.82
C GLU A 590 9.20 19.41 -8.55
N GLU A 591 8.22 20.29 -8.72
CA GLU A 591 7.29 20.72 -7.67
C GLU A 591 6.35 19.58 -7.23
N ALA A 592 5.86 18.73 -8.15
CA ALA A 592 4.96 17.60 -7.84
C ALA A 592 5.64 16.39 -7.15
N TYR A 593 6.89 16.07 -7.52
CA TYR A 593 7.65 14.94 -6.95
C TYR A 593 8.26 15.27 -5.59
N ARG A 594 8.38 16.56 -5.22
CA ARG A 594 8.77 16.99 -3.87
C ARG A 594 7.62 16.99 -2.86
N GLU A 595 6.37 17.06 -3.33
CA GLU A 595 5.21 17.13 -2.45
C GLU A 595 4.92 15.77 -1.79
N PRO A 596 4.88 15.63 -0.44
CA PRO A 596 4.65 14.34 0.22
C PRO A 596 3.28 13.74 -0.06
N VAL A 597 2.28 14.58 -0.39
CA VAL A 597 0.93 14.14 -0.77
C VAL A 597 0.46 14.94 -1.99
N PRO A 598 0.87 14.59 -3.21
CA PRO A 598 0.54 15.37 -4.39
C PRO A 598 -0.96 15.42 -4.65
N ASN A 599 -1.47 16.61 -4.93
CA ASN A 599 -2.87 16.86 -5.23
C ASN A 599 -3.27 16.27 -6.60
N GLN A 600 -4.57 16.29 -6.95
CA GLN A 600 -5.03 15.65 -8.18
C GLN A 600 -4.45 16.26 -9.47
N PHE A 601 -4.11 17.56 -9.46
CA PHE A 601 -3.45 18.21 -10.59
C PHE A 601 -2.01 17.70 -10.74
N GLN A 602 -1.24 17.68 -9.64
CA GLN A 602 0.11 17.10 -9.61
C GLN A 602 0.10 15.62 -10.05
N LYS A 603 -0.83 14.81 -9.52
CA LYS A 603 -0.97 13.38 -9.87
C LYS A 603 -1.29 13.14 -11.35
N ASP A 604 -2.16 13.94 -11.95
CA ASP A 604 -2.45 13.88 -13.39
C ASP A 604 -1.19 14.14 -14.24
N PHE A 605 -0.33 15.07 -13.81
CA PHE A 605 0.92 15.38 -14.52
C PHE A 605 1.95 14.24 -14.36
N MET A 606 2.07 13.66 -13.16
CA MET A 606 2.94 12.50 -12.88
C MET A 606 2.53 11.22 -13.66
N ASP A 607 1.22 10.97 -13.86
CA ASP A 607 0.73 9.86 -14.69
C ASP A 607 1.05 10.08 -16.19
N ILE A 608 1.03 11.34 -16.65
CA ILE A 608 1.40 11.70 -18.02
C ILE A 608 2.91 11.62 -18.24
N ASP A 609 3.72 12.13 -17.30
CA ASP A 609 5.18 12.00 -17.26
C ASP A 609 5.62 10.53 -17.35
N LYS A 610 5.03 9.64 -16.55
CA LYS A 610 5.29 8.19 -16.62
C LYS A 610 5.04 7.60 -18.02
N ARG A 611 4.03 8.08 -18.75
CA ARG A 611 3.71 7.61 -20.11
C ARG A 611 4.61 8.23 -21.17
N ILE A 612 5.02 9.49 -20.97
CA ILE A 612 5.99 10.18 -21.81
C ILE A 612 7.34 9.47 -21.74
N ASN A 613 7.84 9.18 -20.54
CA ASN A 613 9.09 8.45 -20.35
C ASN A 613 8.99 7.00 -20.87
N LEU A 614 7.87 6.30 -20.60
CA LEU A 614 7.63 4.95 -21.11
C LEU A 614 7.60 4.89 -22.66
N LEU A 615 7.00 5.89 -23.32
CA LEU A 615 7.03 5.98 -24.79
C LEU A 615 8.43 6.37 -25.28
N TYR A 616 9.07 7.36 -24.67
CA TYR A 616 10.40 7.84 -25.05
C TYR A 616 11.45 6.71 -25.01
N SER A 617 11.52 5.95 -23.91
CA SER A 617 12.42 4.79 -23.78
C SER A 617 12.05 3.61 -24.67
N ALA A 618 10.84 3.57 -25.25
CA ALA A 618 10.47 2.61 -26.28
C ALA A 618 10.95 3.06 -27.67
N LEU A 619 10.86 4.36 -27.98
CA LEU A 619 11.37 4.92 -29.25
C LEU A 619 12.90 4.90 -29.30
N THR A 620 13.59 5.19 -28.19
CA THR A 620 15.07 5.13 -28.10
C THR A 620 15.62 3.71 -27.94
N GLY A 621 14.76 2.68 -27.95
CA GLY A 621 15.15 1.27 -27.84
C GLY A 621 15.66 0.83 -26.45
N GLN A 622 15.85 1.75 -25.50
CA GLN A 622 16.30 1.49 -24.11
C GLN A 622 15.47 0.42 -23.38
N ILE A 623 14.20 0.28 -23.76
CA ILE A 623 13.29 -0.71 -23.19
C ILE A 623 13.57 -2.13 -23.67
N LEU A 624 14.20 -2.36 -24.84
CA LEU A 624 14.44 -3.69 -25.43
C LEU A 624 15.58 -4.46 -24.74
N LYS A 625 15.43 -4.73 -23.45
CA LYS A 625 16.37 -5.52 -22.63
C LYS A 625 16.26 -7.01 -22.95
N VAL A 626 16.86 -7.38 -24.08
CA VAL A 626 16.81 -8.73 -24.68
C VAL A 626 18.17 -9.45 -24.67
N TYR A 627 19.24 -8.78 -24.25
CA TYR A 627 20.59 -9.33 -24.21
C TYR A 627 21.03 -9.62 -22.76
N PRO A 628 21.07 -10.89 -22.29
CA PRO A 628 21.71 -11.24 -21.02
C PRO A 628 23.20 -10.87 -21.02
N ILE A 629 23.70 -10.29 -19.94
CA ILE A 629 25.14 -10.10 -19.72
C ILE A 629 25.76 -11.45 -19.29
N PRO A 630 26.72 -12.02 -20.04
CA PRO A 630 27.34 -13.30 -19.69
C PRO A 630 28.08 -13.24 -18.35
N GLY A 631 27.65 -14.08 -17.39
CA GLY A 631 28.28 -14.19 -16.06
C GLY A 631 27.91 -13.10 -15.06
N ASP A 632 26.87 -12.31 -15.32
CA ASP A 632 26.38 -11.30 -14.37
C ASP A 632 25.68 -11.94 -13.16
N MET A 633 26.15 -11.61 -11.95
CA MET A 633 25.70 -12.23 -10.70
C MET A 633 24.23 -11.97 -10.36
N ASN A 634 23.58 -10.97 -10.96
CA ASN A 634 22.16 -10.68 -10.79
C ASN A 634 21.37 -10.92 -12.09
N ASN A 635 21.88 -11.75 -13.01
CA ASN A 635 21.22 -12.07 -14.29
C ASN A 635 20.70 -10.81 -15.02
N LYS A 636 21.50 -9.73 -15.07
CA LYS A 636 21.13 -8.47 -15.71
C LYS A 636 21.06 -8.61 -17.23
N TRP A 637 19.98 -8.12 -17.84
CA TRP A 637 19.79 -8.04 -19.28
C TRP A 637 19.73 -6.57 -19.71
N VAL A 638 20.24 -6.28 -20.90
CA VAL A 638 20.44 -4.91 -21.39
C VAL A 638 19.91 -4.72 -22.81
N ALA A 639 19.59 -3.48 -23.16
CA ALA A 639 19.21 -3.10 -24.50
C ALA A 639 20.42 -2.84 -25.40
N TYR A 640 20.23 -2.89 -26.72
CA TYR A 640 21.33 -2.70 -27.67
C TYR A 640 22.14 -1.38 -27.47
N PRO A 641 21.55 -0.23 -27.08
CA PRO A 641 22.32 1.00 -26.85
C PRO A 641 23.22 0.95 -25.61
N GLU A 642 22.91 0.08 -24.64
CA GLU A 642 23.70 -0.06 -23.40
C GLU A 642 24.98 -0.89 -23.64
N ILE A 643 25.02 -1.76 -24.66
CA ILE A 643 26.10 -2.74 -24.88
C ILE A 643 27.47 -2.07 -25.05
N GLU A 644 27.56 -0.95 -25.78
CA GLU A 644 28.84 -0.32 -26.09
C GLU A 644 29.53 0.27 -24.84
N ALA A 645 28.75 0.70 -23.84
CA ALA A 645 29.26 1.19 -22.57
C ALA A 645 29.88 0.07 -21.69
N LEU A 646 29.41 -1.17 -21.84
CA LEU A 646 29.77 -2.32 -20.99
C LEU A 646 31.09 -3.00 -21.37
N LYS A 647 31.62 -2.74 -22.57
CA LYS A 647 32.90 -3.28 -23.09
C LYS A 647 33.07 -4.82 -23.07
N ASN A 648 32.00 -5.58 -22.85
CA ASN A 648 32.01 -7.05 -22.82
C ASN A 648 32.17 -7.64 -24.23
N GLU A 649 33.11 -8.57 -24.42
CA GLU A 649 33.40 -9.13 -25.76
C GLU A 649 32.26 -9.92 -26.38
N GLU A 650 31.61 -10.81 -25.62
CA GLU A 650 30.54 -11.69 -26.13
C GLU A 650 29.27 -10.89 -26.46
N LEU A 651 28.98 -9.81 -25.71
CA LEU A 651 27.93 -8.85 -26.09
C LEU A 651 28.31 -8.06 -27.35
N ASN A 652 29.57 -7.61 -27.47
CA ASN A 652 30.03 -6.89 -28.66
C ASN A 652 29.95 -7.72 -29.95
N ARG A 653 30.06 -9.06 -29.87
CA ARG A 653 29.85 -9.97 -31.02
C ARG A 653 28.40 -10.01 -31.50
N ILE A 654 27.41 -9.79 -30.63
CA ILE A 654 25.98 -9.92 -30.94
C ILE A 654 25.21 -8.59 -30.99
N LYS A 655 25.83 -7.45 -30.63
CA LYS A 655 25.19 -6.13 -30.61
C LYS A 655 24.54 -5.72 -31.93
N ASN A 656 25.09 -6.16 -33.05
CA ASN A 656 24.59 -5.83 -34.39
C ASN A 656 23.34 -6.64 -34.80
N VAL A 657 22.96 -7.70 -34.07
CA VAL A 657 21.84 -8.58 -34.47
C VAL A 657 20.49 -7.86 -34.46
N MET A 658 20.18 -7.05 -33.44
CA MET A 658 18.92 -6.30 -33.42
C MET A 658 18.87 -5.17 -34.46
N PRO A 659 19.92 -4.34 -34.67
CA PRO A 659 19.99 -3.41 -35.80
C PRO A 659 19.85 -4.08 -37.17
N ALA A 660 20.56 -5.19 -37.42
CA ALA A 660 20.47 -5.94 -38.67
C ALA A 660 19.08 -6.57 -38.88
N TYR A 661 18.47 -7.08 -37.80
CA TYR A 661 17.09 -7.56 -37.81
C TYR A 661 16.10 -6.48 -38.24
N PHE A 662 16.14 -5.27 -37.65
CA PHE A 662 15.23 -4.20 -38.02
C PHE A 662 15.48 -3.67 -39.44
N GLN A 663 16.74 -3.59 -39.87
CA GLN A 663 17.10 -3.22 -41.24
C GLN A 663 16.53 -4.23 -42.25
N GLU A 664 16.71 -5.54 -42.01
CA GLU A 664 16.18 -6.57 -42.91
C GLU A 664 14.66 -6.68 -42.83
N LEU A 665 14.06 -6.42 -41.66
CA LEU A 665 12.60 -6.38 -41.52
C LEU A 665 11.97 -5.26 -42.37
N ALA A 666 12.66 -4.13 -42.55
CA ALA A 666 12.22 -3.08 -43.47
C ALA A 666 12.21 -3.53 -44.95
N ASN A 667 13.09 -4.47 -45.33
CA ASN A 667 13.09 -5.11 -46.65
C ASN A 667 11.97 -6.18 -46.72
N ALA A 668 11.89 -7.04 -45.71
CA ALA A 668 10.93 -8.15 -45.60
C ALA A 668 9.47 -7.70 -45.69
N THR A 669 9.14 -6.53 -45.10
CA THR A 669 7.79 -5.95 -45.21
C THR A 669 7.37 -5.64 -46.65
N GLN A 670 8.33 -5.40 -47.57
CA GLN A 670 8.08 -5.06 -48.97
C GLN A 670 8.12 -6.30 -49.87
N ASN A 671 9.17 -7.13 -49.78
CA ASN A 671 9.36 -8.31 -50.65
C ASN A 671 8.60 -9.57 -50.17
N LYS A 672 8.13 -9.57 -48.92
CA LYS A 672 7.45 -10.68 -48.21
C LYS A 672 8.29 -11.94 -47.92
N ASP A 673 9.61 -11.90 -48.09
CA ASP A 673 10.49 -12.94 -47.55
C ASP A 673 11.01 -12.52 -46.17
N TYR A 674 10.69 -13.32 -45.15
CA TYR A 674 11.08 -13.08 -43.75
C TYR A 674 12.18 -14.04 -43.26
N LYS A 675 12.72 -14.94 -44.09
CA LYS A 675 13.66 -16.00 -43.63
C LYS A 675 14.90 -15.46 -42.92
N LEU A 676 15.49 -14.37 -43.44
CA LEU A 676 16.69 -13.78 -42.84
C LEU A 676 16.35 -13.07 -41.52
N ALA A 677 15.25 -12.33 -41.48
CA ALA A 677 14.71 -11.74 -40.25
C ALA A 677 14.36 -12.80 -39.18
N ASP A 678 13.78 -13.94 -39.59
CA ASP A 678 13.51 -15.08 -38.71
C ASP A 678 14.80 -15.66 -38.12
N SER A 679 15.87 -15.79 -38.92
CA SER A 679 17.13 -16.37 -38.46
C SER A 679 17.88 -15.48 -37.44
N PHE A 680 17.76 -14.15 -37.53
CA PHE A 680 18.26 -13.24 -36.50
C PHE A 680 17.50 -13.43 -35.17
N LEU A 681 16.17 -13.61 -35.21
CA LEU A 681 15.38 -13.90 -34.01
C LEU A 681 15.74 -15.26 -33.40
N GLU A 682 15.97 -16.28 -34.21
CA GLU A 682 16.45 -17.59 -33.72
C GLU A 682 17.85 -17.49 -33.09
N GLY A 683 18.77 -16.74 -33.71
CA GLY A 683 20.11 -16.47 -33.17
C GLY A 683 20.05 -15.78 -31.81
N LEU A 684 19.26 -14.70 -31.68
CA LEU A 684 19.03 -14.03 -30.40
C LEU A 684 18.38 -14.97 -29.37
N THR A 685 17.37 -15.74 -29.76
CA THR A 685 16.72 -16.72 -28.89
C THR A 685 17.70 -17.79 -28.38
N ASN A 686 18.66 -18.21 -29.20
CA ASN A 686 19.69 -19.18 -28.83
C ASN A 686 20.77 -18.56 -27.94
N TYR A 687 21.08 -17.27 -28.09
CA TYR A 687 21.91 -16.52 -27.14
C TYR A 687 21.22 -16.38 -25.78
N GLN A 688 19.92 -16.03 -25.75
CA GLN A 688 19.12 -15.98 -24.52
C GLN A 688 19.12 -17.32 -23.76
N LYS A 689 18.91 -18.45 -24.47
CA LYS A 689 19.00 -19.80 -23.88
C LYS A 689 20.40 -20.16 -23.36
N LYS A 690 21.47 -19.58 -23.92
CA LYS A 690 22.86 -19.90 -23.53
C LYS A 690 23.32 -19.11 -22.31
N TYR A 691 22.97 -17.83 -22.23
CA TYR A 691 23.52 -16.90 -21.23
C TYR A 691 22.50 -16.36 -20.21
N GLY A 692 21.20 -16.61 -20.40
CA GLY A 692 20.13 -16.19 -19.48
C GLY A 692 19.23 -17.35 -19.03
N ALA A 693 19.70 -18.59 -19.11
CA ALA A 693 18.92 -19.81 -18.86
C ALA A 693 18.27 -19.87 -17.47
N GLU A 694 18.94 -19.32 -16.45
CA GLU A 694 18.53 -19.38 -15.04
C GLU A 694 17.21 -18.62 -14.78
N VAL A 695 16.98 -17.54 -15.52
CA VAL A 695 15.81 -16.66 -15.36
C VAL A 695 14.79 -16.80 -16.51
N MET A 696 15.13 -17.51 -17.59
CA MET A 696 14.27 -17.61 -18.78
C MET A 696 13.02 -18.47 -18.50
N PRO A 697 11.79 -17.97 -18.72
CA PRO A 697 10.57 -18.75 -18.50
C PRO A 697 10.47 -19.99 -19.42
N HIS A 698 9.96 -21.11 -18.90
CA HIS A 698 9.74 -22.32 -19.70
C HIS A 698 8.75 -22.07 -20.86
N LYS A 699 8.93 -22.77 -21.99
CA LYS A 699 8.16 -22.56 -23.23
C LYS A 699 6.64 -22.59 -23.01
N ASP A 700 6.14 -23.54 -22.22
CA ASP A 700 4.70 -23.67 -21.95
C ASP A 700 4.15 -22.48 -21.16
N LYS A 701 4.97 -21.86 -20.31
CA LYS A 701 4.63 -20.66 -19.56
C LYS A 701 4.56 -19.44 -20.48
N VAL A 702 5.47 -19.34 -21.46
CA VAL A 702 5.47 -18.31 -22.51
C VAL A 702 4.23 -18.43 -23.40
N GLU A 703 3.91 -19.63 -23.89
CA GLU A 703 2.70 -19.85 -24.70
C GLU A 703 1.41 -19.63 -23.89
N ALA A 704 1.37 -20.06 -22.62
CA ALA A 704 0.22 -19.80 -21.74
C ALA A 704 0.00 -18.29 -21.53
N GLU A 705 1.07 -17.50 -21.40
CA GLU A 705 0.99 -16.04 -21.26
C GLU A 705 0.52 -15.36 -22.55
N ILE A 706 1.07 -15.75 -23.72
CA ILE A 706 0.62 -15.25 -25.03
C ILE A 706 -0.86 -15.61 -25.28
N LEU A 707 -1.30 -16.82 -24.91
CA LEU A 707 -2.70 -17.23 -25.03
C LEU A 707 -3.62 -16.46 -24.06
N TYR A 708 -3.16 -16.20 -22.83
CA TYR A 708 -3.86 -15.38 -21.84
C TYR A 708 -4.09 -13.95 -22.37
N ASN A 709 -3.05 -13.31 -22.89
CA ASN A 709 -3.11 -11.99 -23.52
C ASN A 709 -4.06 -11.97 -24.74
N LYS A 710 -3.96 -13.00 -25.60
CA LYS A 710 -4.72 -13.10 -26.84
C LYS A 710 -6.23 -13.28 -26.62
N TYR A 711 -6.63 -14.05 -25.61
CA TYR A 711 -8.05 -14.28 -25.32
C TYR A 711 -8.66 -13.18 -24.44
N ASP A 712 -7.89 -12.61 -23.51
CA ASP A 712 -8.31 -11.60 -22.53
C ASP A 712 -9.71 -11.87 -21.96
N ILE A 713 -9.79 -12.97 -21.20
CA ILE A 713 -11.03 -13.54 -20.68
C ILE A 713 -11.79 -12.47 -19.89
N PHE A 714 -11.12 -11.80 -18.95
CA PHE A 714 -11.72 -10.91 -17.96
C PHE A 714 -12.42 -9.69 -18.61
N LYS A 715 -11.80 -9.10 -19.63
CA LYS A 715 -12.32 -7.92 -20.36
C LYS A 715 -13.63 -8.16 -21.11
N LYS A 716 -13.90 -9.40 -21.52
CA LYS A 716 -15.19 -9.77 -22.14
C LYS A 716 -16.16 -10.38 -21.14
N LEU A 717 -15.66 -11.14 -20.17
CA LEU A 717 -16.41 -11.87 -19.15
C LEU A 717 -17.38 -10.98 -18.36
N PHE A 718 -17.00 -9.74 -18.03
CA PHE A 718 -17.91 -8.81 -17.35
C PHE A 718 -19.19 -8.54 -18.17
N SER A 719 -19.06 -8.37 -19.48
CA SER A 719 -20.19 -8.09 -20.38
C SER A 719 -21.12 -9.31 -20.50
N TYR A 720 -20.55 -10.52 -20.57
CA TYR A 720 -21.32 -11.75 -20.65
C TYR A 720 -22.10 -12.02 -19.36
N TYR A 721 -21.50 -11.78 -18.19
CA TYR A 721 -22.22 -11.80 -16.92
C TYR A 721 -23.30 -10.71 -16.84
N MET A 722 -23.05 -9.52 -17.39
CA MET A 722 -24.02 -8.42 -17.40
C MET A 722 -25.27 -8.81 -18.20
N TYR A 723 -25.10 -9.28 -19.43
CA TYR A 723 -26.22 -9.69 -20.29
C TYR A 723 -26.96 -10.90 -19.72
N ALA A 724 -26.24 -11.96 -19.32
CA ALA A 724 -26.88 -13.15 -18.75
C ALA A 724 -27.59 -12.86 -17.42
N GLY A 725 -26.98 -12.04 -16.55
CA GLY A 725 -27.55 -11.59 -15.28
C GLY A 725 -28.82 -10.76 -15.48
N LEU A 726 -28.77 -9.70 -16.29
CA LEU A 726 -29.94 -8.84 -16.56
C LEU A 726 -31.09 -9.60 -17.23
N LEU A 727 -30.80 -10.41 -18.24
CA LEU A 727 -31.81 -11.26 -18.90
C LEU A 727 -32.41 -12.26 -17.90
N MET A 728 -31.60 -12.88 -17.04
CA MET A 728 -32.10 -13.78 -16.01
C MET A 728 -32.95 -13.05 -14.95
N ILE A 729 -32.57 -11.83 -14.53
CA ILE A 729 -33.39 -11.00 -13.63
C ILE A 729 -34.75 -10.73 -14.28
N LEU A 730 -34.75 -10.26 -15.54
CA LEU A 730 -35.97 -9.96 -16.29
C LEU A 730 -36.87 -11.20 -16.41
N PHE A 731 -36.34 -12.33 -16.89
CA PHE A 731 -37.12 -13.56 -17.04
C PHE A 731 -37.60 -14.12 -15.69
N VAL A 732 -36.83 -13.97 -14.60
CA VAL A 732 -37.28 -14.36 -13.24
C VAL A 732 -38.41 -13.45 -12.74
N ILE A 733 -38.33 -12.14 -12.97
CA ILE A 733 -39.41 -11.20 -12.62
C ILE A 733 -40.68 -11.53 -13.41
N ILE A 734 -40.59 -11.72 -14.74
CA ILE A 734 -41.75 -12.10 -15.55
C ILE A 734 -42.31 -13.45 -15.08
N LYS A 735 -41.46 -14.42 -14.73
CA LYS A 735 -41.87 -15.74 -14.20
C LYS A 735 -42.65 -15.67 -12.87
N ILE A 736 -42.41 -14.66 -12.01
CA ILE A 736 -43.18 -14.46 -10.77
C ILE A 736 -44.65 -14.12 -11.07
N PHE A 737 -44.90 -13.39 -12.16
CA PHE A 737 -46.23 -13.01 -12.61
C PHE A 737 -46.86 -14.04 -13.58
N ASN A 738 -46.07 -14.59 -14.51
CA ASN A 738 -46.51 -15.36 -15.67
C ASN A 738 -45.57 -16.57 -15.94
N ASN A 739 -45.90 -17.75 -15.40
CA ASN A 739 -45.02 -18.94 -15.37
C ASN A 739 -45.07 -19.80 -16.67
N ARG A 740 -45.01 -19.16 -17.86
CA ARG A 740 -45.00 -19.88 -19.16
C ARG A 740 -43.74 -20.72 -19.35
N ARG A 741 -43.87 -21.84 -20.08
CA ARG A 741 -42.77 -22.81 -20.32
C ARG A 741 -41.53 -22.17 -20.97
N GLY A 742 -41.71 -21.30 -21.98
CA GLY A 742 -40.60 -20.59 -22.64
C GLY A 742 -39.76 -19.75 -21.67
N ILE A 743 -40.41 -18.98 -20.79
CA ILE A 743 -39.72 -18.18 -19.76
C ILE A 743 -38.96 -19.09 -18.79
N ARG A 744 -39.54 -20.24 -18.40
CA ARG A 744 -38.87 -21.23 -17.54
C ARG A 744 -37.61 -21.82 -18.21
N ILE A 745 -37.66 -22.09 -19.52
CA ILE A 745 -36.51 -22.55 -20.30
C ILE A 745 -35.45 -21.44 -20.35
N ALA A 746 -35.84 -20.20 -20.66
CA ALA A 746 -34.92 -19.06 -20.72
C ALA A 746 -34.16 -18.82 -19.40
N VAL A 747 -34.86 -18.85 -18.24
CA VAL A 747 -34.20 -18.74 -16.93
C VAL A 747 -33.22 -19.88 -16.68
N ASN A 748 -33.57 -21.12 -17.06
CA ASN A 748 -32.68 -22.27 -16.89
C ASN A 748 -31.46 -22.20 -17.82
N ALA A 749 -31.64 -21.75 -19.07
CA ALA A 749 -30.55 -21.54 -20.01
C ALA A 749 -29.57 -20.45 -19.51
N MET A 750 -30.08 -19.31 -19.04
CA MET A 750 -29.23 -18.27 -18.43
C MET A 750 -28.49 -18.78 -17.19
N HIS A 751 -29.10 -19.63 -16.37
CA HIS A 751 -28.45 -20.23 -15.20
C HIS A 751 -27.28 -21.16 -15.59
N ILE A 752 -27.43 -21.92 -16.69
CA ILE A 752 -26.35 -22.75 -17.25
C ILE A 752 -25.24 -21.87 -17.82
N ILE A 753 -25.59 -20.82 -18.58
CA ILE A 753 -24.63 -19.85 -19.12
C ILE A 753 -23.83 -19.18 -17.99
N ILE A 754 -24.48 -18.69 -16.93
CA ILE A 754 -23.81 -18.10 -15.75
C ILE A 754 -22.86 -19.10 -15.07
N SER A 755 -23.22 -20.39 -15.05
CA SER A 755 -22.36 -21.45 -14.52
C SER A 755 -21.15 -21.73 -15.43
N LEU A 756 -21.32 -21.73 -16.75
CA LEU A 756 -20.21 -21.84 -17.72
C LEU A 756 -19.28 -20.62 -17.68
N LEU A 757 -19.83 -19.41 -17.53
CA LEU A 757 -19.05 -18.18 -17.30
C LEU A 757 -18.25 -18.26 -15.99
N PHE A 758 -18.78 -18.91 -14.95
CA PHE A 758 -18.05 -19.14 -13.69
C PHE A 758 -16.91 -20.17 -13.84
N LEU A 759 -17.08 -21.21 -14.65
CA LEU A 759 -15.98 -22.11 -15.00
C LEU A 759 -14.89 -21.38 -15.80
N LEU A 760 -15.28 -20.55 -16.78
CA LEU A 760 -14.36 -19.72 -17.55
C LEU A 760 -13.62 -18.69 -16.68
N HIS A 761 -14.30 -18.07 -15.70
CA HIS A 761 -13.70 -17.19 -14.70
C HIS A 761 -12.66 -17.95 -13.85
N THR A 762 -13.01 -19.15 -13.38
CA THR A 762 -12.11 -20.01 -12.60
C THR A 762 -10.88 -20.41 -13.41
N ALA A 763 -11.05 -20.79 -14.69
CA ALA A 763 -9.95 -21.09 -15.59
C ALA A 763 -9.01 -19.89 -15.79
N GLY A 764 -9.54 -18.68 -16.02
CA GLY A 764 -8.74 -17.46 -16.15
C GLY A 764 -7.89 -17.14 -14.92
N LEU A 765 -8.39 -17.41 -13.71
CA LEU A 765 -7.61 -17.26 -12.47
C LEU A 765 -6.51 -18.33 -12.35
N ILE A 766 -6.80 -19.59 -12.70
CA ILE A 766 -5.81 -20.68 -12.69
C ILE A 766 -4.68 -20.40 -13.71
N THR A 767 -5.02 -19.96 -14.93
CA THR A 767 -4.02 -19.56 -15.93
C THR A 767 -3.18 -18.39 -15.43
N ARG A 768 -3.78 -17.38 -14.80
CA ARG A 768 -3.02 -16.25 -14.22
C ARG A 768 -2.06 -16.71 -13.13
N TRP A 769 -2.48 -17.59 -12.22
CA TRP A 769 -1.63 -18.19 -11.18
C TRP A 769 -0.41 -18.89 -11.79
N TYR A 770 -0.61 -19.71 -12.83
CA TYR A 770 0.49 -20.39 -13.53
C TYR A 770 1.51 -19.42 -14.17
N ILE A 771 1.03 -18.29 -14.71
CA ILE A 771 1.88 -17.25 -15.32
C ILE A 771 2.62 -16.43 -14.25
N SER A 772 1.95 -15.98 -13.19
CA SER A 772 2.59 -15.17 -12.13
C SER A 772 3.51 -16.01 -11.22
N GLY A 773 3.23 -17.30 -11.03
CA GLY A 773 3.89 -18.16 -10.06
C GLY A 773 3.36 -18.04 -8.62
N HIS A 774 2.45 -17.09 -8.37
CA HIS A 774 1.80 -16.86 -7.08
C HIS A 774 0.27 -16.78 -7.26
N ALA A 775 -0.52 -16.96 -6.19
CA ALA A 775 -1.97 -16.85 -6.34
C ALA A 775 -2.42 -15.44 -6.79
N PRO A 776 -3.48 -15.34 -7.61
CA PRO A 776 -3.90 -14.09 -8.25
C PRO A 776 -4.75 -13.24 -7.29
N TRP A 777 -4.12 -12.75 -6.23
CA TRP A 777 -4.66 -11.74 -5.31
C TRP A 777 -3.53 -10.91 -4.66
N SER A 778 -2.39 -10.73 -5.35
CA SER A 778 -1.27 -9.92 -4.81
C SER A 778 -1.49 -8.41 -4.98
N ASN A 779 -2.19 -8.02 -6.05
CA ASN A 779 -2.43 -6.61 -6.41
C ASN A 779 -3.92 -6.25 -6.45
N ALA A 780 -4.23 -4.97 -6.72
CA ALA A 780 -5.59 -4.46 -6.71
C ALA A 780 -6.48 -5.00 -7.85
N TYR A 781 -5.93 -5.20 -9.06
CA TYR A 781 -6.68 -5.80 -10.18
C TYR A 781 -7.05 -7.25 -9.86
N GLU A 782 -6.06 -8.03 -9.44
CA GLU A 782 -6.18 -9.42 -9.02
C GLU A 782 -7.18 -9.62 -7.88
N SER A 783 -7.09 -8.78 -6.85
CA SER A 783 -8.04 -8.79 -5.74
C SER A 783 -9.47 -8.51 -6.19
N VAL A 784 -9.71 -7.55 -7.08
CA VAL A 784 -11.08 -7.24 -7.55
C VAL A 784 -11.66 -8.36 -8.43
N ILE A 785 -10.87 -8.98 -9.32
CA ILE A 785 -11.34 -10.15 -10.09
C ILE A 785 -11.64 -11.33 -9.15
N TYR A 786 -10.82 -11.57 -8.13
CA TYR A 786 -11.07 -12.60 -7.10
C TYR A 786 -12.34 -12.32 -6.26
N VAL A 787 -12.61 -11.06 -5.88
CA VAL A 787 -13.89 -10.69 -5.24
C VAL A 787 -15.07 -10.95 -6.18
N GLY A 788 -14.93 -10.69 -7.48
CA GLY A 788 -15.94 -11.01 -8.49
C GLY A 788 -16.22 -12.52 -8.58
N TRP A 789 -15.16 -13.33 -8.55
CA TRP A 789 -15.24 -14.80 -8.51
C TRP A 789 -15.92 -15.29 -7.22
N ALA A 790 -15.48 -14.81 -6.05
CA ALA A 790 -16.04 -15.18 -4.75
C ALA A 790 -17.52 -14.80 -4.64
N THR A 791 -17.90 -13.62 -5.12
CA THR A 791 -19.30 -13.17 -5.22
C THR A 791 -20.13 -14.20 -5.99
N MET A 792 -19.68 -14.58 -7.20
CA MET A 792 -20.38 -15.55 -8.04
C MET A 792 -20.41 -16.96 -7.42
N PHE A 793 -19.32 -17.42 -6.82
CA PHE A 793 -19.23 -18.71 -6.12
C PHE A 793 -20.29 -18.83 -5.02
N PHE A 794 -20.38 -17.85 -4.12
CA PHE A 794 -21.38 -17.88 -3.04
C PHE A 794 -22.81 -17.70 -3.55
N GLY A 795 -23.02 -16.89 -4.60
CA GLY A 795 -24.32 -16.77 -5.25
C GLY A 795 -24.78 -18.07 -5.90
N LEU A 796 -23.89 -18.86 -6.51
CA LEU A 796 -24.20 -20.21 -6.98
C LEU A 796 -24.44 -21.17 -5.81
N ALA A 797 -23.59 -21.15 -4.78
CA ALA A 797 -23.67 -22.04 -3.62
C ALA A 797 -24.99 -21.91 -2.84
N PHE A 798 -25.44 -20.69 -2.54
CA PHE A 798 -26.74 -20.45 -1.90
C PHE A 798 -27.90 -20.41 -2.90
N GLY A 799 -27.64 -19.97 -4.13
CA GLY A 799 -28.62 -19.82 -5.21
C GLY A 799 -29.00 -21.10 -5.95
N ARG A 800 -28.43 -22.28 -5.62
CA ARG A 800 -28.78 -23.60 -6.19
C ARG A 800 -30.29 -23.89 -6.30
N LYS A 801 -31.10 -23.28 -5.43
CA LYS A 801 -32.58 -23.38 -5.44
C LYS A 801 -33.28 -22.00 -5.44
N SER A 802 -32.59 -20.94 -5.84
CA SER A 802 -33.07 -19.56 -5.88
C SER A 802 -32.57 -18.84 -7.13
N GLN A 803 -33.39 -18.83 -8.18
CA GLN A 803 -33.01 -18.29 -9.49
C GLN A 803 -32.78 -16.78 -9.47
N LEU A 804 -33.52 -16.04 -8.64
CA LEU A 804 -33.31 -14.60 -8.43
C LEU A 804 -31.93 -14.33 -7.81
N THR A 805 -31.52 -15.15 -6.84
CA THR A 805 -30.19 -15.02 -6.19
C THR A 805 -29.06 -15.12 -7.22
N VAL A 806 -29.06 -16.14 -8.07
CA VAL A 806 -28.00 -16.31 -9.10
C VAL A 806 -28.00 -15.17 -10.10
N ALA A 807 -29.18 -14.74 -10.56
CA ALA A 807 -29.33 -13.64 -11.51
C ALA A 807 -28.78 -12.31 -10.95
N SER A 808 -29.16 -11.96 -9.71
CA SER A 808 -28.67 -10.79 -8.98
C SER A 808 -27.18 -10.86 -8.66
N THR A 809 -26.65 -12.06 -8.42
CA THR A 809 -25.21 -12.25 -8.20
C THR A 809 -24.41 -12.01 -9.49
N ALA A 810 -24.84 -12.58 -10.62
CA ALA A 810 -24.18 -12.39 -11.91
C ALA A 810 -24.13 -10.90 -12.30
N PHE A 811 -25.21 -10.16 -12.04
CA PHE A 811 -25.28 -8.72 -12.23
C PHE A 811 -24.32 -7.90 -11.33
N VAL A 812 -23.95 -8.39 -10.15
CA VAL A 812 -22.92 -7.72 -9.33
C VAL A 812 -21.52 -8.18 -9.69
N ALA A 813 -21.33 -9.46 -10.01
CA ALA A 813 -20.05 -9.97 -10.51
C ALA A 813 -19.63 -9.24 -11.80
N SER A 814 -20.57 -8.90 -12.69
CA SER A 814 -20.28 -8.05 -13.86
C SER A 814 -19.89 -6.62 -13.49
N ILE A 815 -20.53 -5.99 -12.49
CA ILE A 815 -20.14 -4.64 -12.03
C ILE A 815 -18.74 -4.66 -11.42
N ILE A 816 -18.45 -5.64 -10.57
CA ILE A 816 -17.12 -5.80 -9.93
C ILE A 816 -16.04 -6.01 -10.99
N LEU A 817 -16.26 -6.93 -11.95
CA LEU A 817 -15.33 -7.15 -13.06
C LEU A 817 -15.21 -5.93 -13.97
N MET A 818 -16.29 -5.20 -14.24
CA MET A 818 -16.24 -3.96 -15.02
C MET A 818 -15.36 -2.90 -14.34
N VAL A 819 -15.48 -2.74 -13.01
CA VAL A 819 -14.68 -1.79 -12.22
C VAL A 819 -13.19 -2.15 -12.20
N ALA A 820 -12.82 -3.44 -12.30
CA ALA A 820 -11.43 -3.88 -12.48
C ALA A 820 -10.80 -3.46 -13.83
N HIS A 821 -11.61 -3.14 -14.83
CA HIS A 821 -11.15 -2.66 -16.15
C HIS A 821 -11.33 -1.14 -16.33
N TRP A 822 -11.61 -0.41 -15.25
CA TRP A 822 -11.56 1.05 -15.25
C TRP A 822 -10.12 1.55 -15.09
N ASN A 823 -9.86 2.79 -15.50
CA ASN A 823 -8.51 3.38 -15.68
C ASN A 823 -7.57 3.40 -14.46
N TRP A 824 -8.00 2.94 -13.29
CA TRP A 824 -7.32 3.07 -11.99
C TRP A 824 -6.64 1.78 -11.50
N THR A 825 -6.87 0.64 -12.17
CA THR A 825 -6.21 -0.65 -11.92
C THR A 825 -5.40 -1.07 -13.15
N ASP A 826 -4.15 -1.52 -12.94
CA ASP A 826 -3.34 -2.11 -14.02
C ASP A 826 -3.52 -3.64 -14.05
N PRO A 827 -3.90 -4.25 -15.20
CA PRO A 827 -3.95 -5.70 -15.38
C PRO A 827 -2.59 -6.41 -15.44
N GLU A 828 -1.47 -5.67 -15.47
CA GLU A 828 -0.09 -6.20 -15.49
C GLU A 828 0.14 -7.33 -14.47
N ILE A 829 1.01 -8.27 -14.84
CA ILE A 829 1.60 -9.26 -13.93
C ILE A 829 2.97 -8.71 -13.55
N ALA A 830 3.12 -8.27 -12.30
CA ALA A 830 4.35 -7.73 -11.74
C ALA A 830 5.00 -8.75 -10.78
N ASN A 831 6.25 -8.50 -10.38
CA ASN A 831 6.90 -9.28 -9.34
C ASN A 831 6.22 -9.06 -7.98
N LEU A 832 6.16 -10.12 -7.17
CA LEU A 832 5.55 -10.10 -5.83
C LEU A 832 6.37 -9.23 -4.88
N GLN A 833 5.73 -8.56 -3.90
CA GLN A 833 6.48 -7.85 -2.86
C GLN A 833 7.09 -8.86 -1.87
N PRO A 834 8.34 -8.68 -1.39
CA PRO A 834 9.03 -9.67 -0.53
C PRO A 834 8.22 -10.10 0.70
N VAL A 835 7.57 -9.15 1.38
CA VAL A 835 6.71 -9.39 2.55
C VAL A 835 5.48 -10.27 2.25
N LEU A 836 5.02 -10.29 1.00
CA LEU A 836 3.90 -11.11 0.54
C LEU A 836 4.34 -12.51 0.07
N ASN A 837 5.64 -12.78 -0.06
CA ASN A 837 6.16 -14.10 -0.42
C ASN A 837 6.10 -15.06 0.78
N SER A 838 4.89 -15.49 1.11
CA SER A 838 4.58 -16.26 2.32
C SER A 838 3.35 -17.15 2.14
N TYR A 839 3.29 -18.27 2.85
CA TYR A 839 2.11 -19.13 2.89
C TYR A 839 0.87 -18.39 3.43
N TRP A 840 1.07 -17.34 4.23
CA TRP A 840 0.00 -16.45 4.70
C TRP A 840 -0.74 -15.74 3.56
N LEU A 841 -0.08 -15.40 2.44
CA LEU A 841 -0.76 -14.85 1.26
C LEU A 841 -1.82 -15.84 0.73
N MET A 842 -1.53 -17.14 0.77
CA MET A 842 -2.44 -18.18 0.28
C MET A 842 -3.67 -18.39 1.18
N ILE A 843 -3.58 -18.07 2.48
CA ILE A 843 -4.61 -18.38 3.47
C ILE A 843 -5.31 -17.11 3.99
N HIS A 844 -4.57 -16.17 4.58
CA HIS A 844 -5.13 -14.95 5.15
C HIS A 844 -5.82 -14.09 4.08
N VAL A 845 -5.10 -13.74 3.01
CA VAL A 845 -5.61 -12.82 1.97
C VAL A 845 -6.77 -13.46 1.20
N ALA A 846 -6.67 -14.75 0.86
CA ALA A 846 -7.76 -15.50 0.25
C ALA A 846 -9.05 -15.48 1.10
N VAL A 847 -8.95 -15.77 2.40
CA VAL A 847 -10.11 -15.82 3.30
C VAL A 847 -10.70 -14.43 3.54
N ILE A 848 -9.87 -13.40 3.77
CA ILE A 848 -10.36 -12.05 4.08
C ILE A 848 -10.94 -11.36 2.83
N VAL A 849 -10.29 -11.44 1.67
CA VAL A 849 -10.80 -10.86 0.41
C VAL A 849 -11.99 -11.68 -0.11
N GLY A 850 -11.96 -13.00 0.05
CA GLY A 850 -13.08 -13.88 -0.27
C GLY A 850 -14.34 -13.57 0.55
N SER A 851 -14.20 -13.00 1.77
CA SER A 851 -15.33 -12.57 2.62
C SER A 851 -16.17 -11.46 1.99
N TYR A 852 -15.59 -10.67 1.08
CA TYR A 852 -16.28 -9.59 0.38
C TYR A 852 -17.32 -10.13 -0.62
N GLY A 853 -17.17 -11.36 -1.11
CA GLY A 853 -18.15 -12.03 -1.98
C GLY A 853 -19.52 -12.23 -1.33
N PRO A 854 -19.61 -12.89 -0.15
CA PRO A 854 -20.84 -12.99 0.63
C PRO A 854 -21.44 -11.64 1.04
N PHE A 855 -20.61 -10.61 1.29
CA PHE A 855 -21.11 -9.27 1.59
C PHE A 855 -21.71 -8.56 0.37
N ALA A 856 -21.07 -8.64 -0.80
CA ALA A 856 -21.61 -8.11 -2.06
C ALA A 856 -22.92 -8.83 -2.46
N LEU A 857 -23.00 -10.14 -2.19
CA LEU A 857 -24.23 -10.93 -2.31
C LEU A 857 -25.34 -10.42 -1.36
N GLY A 858 -25.04 -10.21 -0.08
CA GLY A 858 -25.99 -9.68 0.90
C GLY A 858 -26.49 -8.26 0.55
N MET A 859 -25.61 -7.41 0.04
CA MET A 859 -25.95 -6.08 -0.47
C MET A 859 -26.99 -6.19 -1.60
N ILE A 860 -26.74 -6.94 -2.67
CA ILE A 860 -27.68 -6.99 -3.81
C ILE A 860 -28.99 -7.70 -3.46
N LEU A 861 -28.97 -8.72 -2.60
CA LEU A 861 -30.21 -9.33 -2.10
C LEU A 861 -31.03 -8.34 -1.24
N GLY A 862 -30.37 -7.45 -0.49
CA GLY A 862 -31.02 -6.34 0.21
C GLY A 862 -31.67 -5.33 -0.74
N LEU A 863 -30.94 -4.87 -1.76
CA LEU A 863 -31.46 -3.99 -2.81
C LEU A 863 -32.67 -4.61 -3.53
N VAL A 864 -32.55 -5.87 -3.96
CA VAL A 864 -33.62 -6.60 -4.66
C VAL A 864 -34.83 -6.86 -3.76
N ALA A 865 -34.62 -7.09 -2.46
CA ALA A 865 -35.72 -7.16 -1.49
C ALA A 865 -36.47 -5.84 -1.38
N MET A 866 -35.78 -4.70 -1.37
CA MET A 866 -36.41 -3.38 -1.37
C MET A 866 -37.16 -3.10 -2.68
N ILE A 867 -36.60 -3.47 -3.84
CA ILE A 867 -37.29 -3.34 -5.14
C ILE A 867 -38.58 -4.19 -5.16
N LEU A 868 -38.55 -5.44 -4.68
CA LEU A 868 -39.76 -6.28 -4.56
C LEU A 868 -40.78 -5.69 -3.57
N MET A 869 -40.34 -5.03 -2.49
CA MET A 869 -41.25 -4.28 -1.60
C MET A 869 -41.92 -3.11 -2.35
N ILE A 870 -41.20 -2.36 -3.17
CA ILE A 870 -41.77 -1.26 -3.99
C ILE A 870 -42.82 -1.77 -4.97
N MET A 871 -42.54 -2.91 -5.62
CA MET A 871 -43.45 -3.60 -6.55
C MET A 871 -44.62 -4.31 -5.86
N THR A 872 -44.67 -4.35 -4.52
CA THR A 872 -45.77 -5.02 -3.80
C THR A 872 -47.07 -4.20 -3.85
N ASN A 873 -48.17 -4.89 -4.13
CA ASN A 873 -49.54 -4.37 -4.12
C ASN A 873 -50.50 -5.39 -3.47
N SER A 874 -51.79 -5.10 -3.42
CA SER A 874 -52.81 -5.99 -2.83
C SER A 874 -52.92 -7.35 -3.52
N SER A 875 -52.88 -7.41 -4.85
CA SER A 875 -53.08 -8.65 -5.62
C SER A 875 -51.84 -9.56 -5.69
N ASN A 876 -50.62 -9.01 -5.54
CA ASN A 876 -49.37 -9.77 -5.60
C ASN A 876 -48.74 -10.08 -4.22
N LYS A 877 -49.25 -9.47 -3.13
CA LYS A 877 -48.71 -9.54 -1.75
C LYS A 877 -48.19 -10.92 -1.34
N GLN A 878 -49.01 -11.96 -1.44
CA GLN A 878 -48.65 -13.31 -0.97
C GLN A 878 -47.45 -13.90 -1.75
N LYS A 879 -47.37 -13.64 -3.07
CA LYS A 879 -46.24 -14.05 -3.91
C LYS A 879 -44.99 -13.23 -3.57
N MET A 880 -45.13 -11.92 -3.35
CA MET A 880 -43.99 -11.06 -3.00
C MET A 880 -43.42 -11.38 -1.62
N GLU A 881 -44.26 -11.56 -0.60
CA GLU A 881 -43.84 -11.89 0.76
C GLU A 881 -43.02 -13.18 0.83
N LEU A 882 -43.36 -14.20 0.03
CA LEU A 882 -42.58 -15.45 -0.08
C LEU A 882 -41.22 -15.25 -0.75
N ASN A 883 -41.14 -14.44 -1.81
CA ASN A 883 -39.87 -14.15 -2.49
C ASN A 883 -38.96 -13.27 -1.62
N ILE A 884 -39.50 -12.22 -1.01
CA ILE A 884 -38.77 -11.33 -0.09
C ILE A 884 -38.21 -12.11 1.10
N LYS A 885 -38.99 -13.02 1.71
CA LYS A 885 -38.48 -13.89 2.80
C LYS A 885 -37.37 -14.82 2.35
N GLU A 886 -37.47 -15.42 1.15
CA GLU A 886 -36.43 -16.29 0.61
C GLU A 886 -35.09 -15.56 0.48
N ILE A 887 -35.07 -14.42 -0.21
CA ILE A 887 -33.84 -13.63 -0.39
C ILE A 887 -33.36 -12.98 0.92
N THR A 888 -34.26 -12.64 1.85
CA THR A 888 -33.87 -12.17 3.20
C THR A 888 -33.14 -13.27 3.99
N TYR A 889 -33.61 -14.52 3.92
CA TYR A 889 -32.93 -15.64 4.59
C TYR A 889 -31.60 -15.99 3.93
N ILE A 890 -31.51 -15.91 2.60
CA ILE A 890 -30.23 -16.08 1.88
C ILE A 890 -29.27 -14.93 2.22
N ASN A 891 -29.75 -13.70 2.34
CA ASN A 891 -28.99 -12.54 2.81
C ASN A 891 -28.48 -12.77 4.25
N GLU A 892 -29.32 -13.22 5.20
CA GLU A 892 -28.88 -13.57 6.57
C GLU A 892 -27.86 -14.71 6.61
N MET A 893 -27.96 -15.71 5.72
CA MET A 893 -26.93 -16.74 5.57
C MET A 893 -25.62 -16.19 4.97
N ALA A 894 -25.71 -15.36 3.92
CA ALA A 894 -24.56 -14.77 3.23
C ALA A 894 -23.77 -13.83 4.15
N LEU A 895 -24.44 -12.90 4.86
CA LEU A 895 -23.77 -12.03 5.82
C LEU A 895 -23.14 -12.82 6.98
N THR A 896 -23.76 -13.93 7.41
CA THR A 896 -23.18 -14.78 8.47
C THR A 896 -21.87 -15.43 8.00
N VAL A 897 -21.82 -15.96 6.77
CA VAL A 897 -20.59 -16.54 6.21
C VAL A 897 -19.54 -15.46 5.92
N GLY A 898 -19.94 -14.30 5.38
CA GLY A 898 -19.06 -13.15 5.21
C GLY A 898 -18.44 -12.70 6.53
N LEU A 899 -19.24 -12.56 7.59
CA LEU A 899 -18.73 -12.20 8.92
C LEU A 899 -17.78 -13.26 9.49
N VAL A 900 -18.10 -14.56 9.34
CA VAL A 900 -17.21 -15.66 9.75
C VAL A 900 -15.87 -15.58 9.01
N MET A 901 -15.88 -15.43 7.68
CA MET A 901 -14.68 -15.32 6.86
C MET A 901 -13.88 -14.05 7.15
N LEU A 902 -14.54 -12.89 7.28
CA LEU A 902 -13.87 -11.62 7.61
C LEU A 902 -13.20 -11.69 8.98
N THR A 903 -13.88 -12.29 9.96
CA THR A 903 -13.35 -12.41 11.33
C THR A 903 -12.17 -13.37 11.38
N ILE A 904 -12.28 -14.56 10.79
CA ILE A 904 -11.18 -15.53 10.71
C ILE A 904 -10.02 -14.92 9.91
N GLY A 905 -10.29 -14.34 8.74
CA GLY A 905 -9.30 -13.65 7.91
C GLY A 905 -8.53 -12.58 8.69
N ASN A 906 -9.23 -11.68 9.39
CA ASN A 906 -8.62 -10.63 10.21
C ASN A 906 -7.65 -11.20 11.27
N PHE A 907 -8.02 -12.28 11.96
CA PHE A 907 -7.17 -12.87 13.01
C PHE A 907 -6.03 -13.76 12.47
N LEU A 908 -6.21 -14.42 11.32
CA LEU A 908 -5.09 -15.01 10.57
C LEU A 908 -4.10 -13.93 10.10
N GLY A 909 -4.59 -12.72 9.78
CA GLY A 909 -3.76 -11.55 9.47
C GLY A 909 -2.94 -11.08 10.67
N GLY A 910 -3.52 -11.13 11.87
CA GLY A 910 -2.78 -10.90 13.11
C GLY A 910 -1.71 -11.96 13.39
N GLN A 911 -1.95 -13.23 13.06
CA GLN A 911 -0.91 -14.26 13.16
C GLN A 911 0.23 -14.02 12.16
N TRP A 912 -0.10 -13.69 10.90
CA TRP A 912 0.88 -13.27 9.89
C TRP A 912 1.70 -12.05 10.35
N ALA A 913 1.06 -10.99 10.84
CA ALA A 913 1.76 -9.80 11.34
C ALA A 913 2.73 -10.12 12.50
N ASN A 914 2.41 -11.13 13.32
CA ASN A 914 3.28 -11.59 14.41
C ASN A 914 4.43 -12.52 13.95
N GLU A 915 4.36 -13.07 12.73
CA GLU A 915 5.44 -13.83 12.08
C GLU A 915 6.29 -12.95 11.15
N SER A 916 5.74 -11.86 10.59
CA SER A 916 6.48 -10.93 9.74
C SER A 916 7.10 -9.74 10.50
N TRP A 917 6.35 -9.09 11.39
CA TRP A 917 6.74 -7.80 12.01
C TRP A 917 6.76 -7.81 13.55
N GLY A 918 6.30 -8.89 14.17
CA GLY A 918 6.50 -9.16 15.60
C GLY A 918 5.48 -8.61 16.57
N ARG A 919 4.31 -8.22 16.07
CA ARG A 919 3.12 -7.97 16.89
C ARG A 919 1.89 -8.45 16.16
N TYR A 920 0.94 -9.03 16.89
CA TYR A 920 -0.29 -9.55 16.31
C TYR A 920 -1.34 -8.47 15.97
N TRP A 921 -1.11 -7.22 16.39
CA TRP A 921 -1.95 -6.07 16.11
C TRP A 921 -1.14 -4.77 16.22
N GLY A 922 -1.18 -3.90 15.22
CA GLY A 922 -0.51 -2.60 15.19
C GLY A 922 -1.44 -1.39 15.37
N TRP A 923 -2.76 -1.58 15.20
CA TRP A 923 -3.78 -0.55 14.96
C TRP A 923 -3.72 0.12 13.59
N ASP A 924 -2.98 -0.47 12.63
CA ASP A 924 -2.86 0.04 11.26
C ASP A 924 -4.25 0.33 10.64
N PRO A 925 -4.38 1.35 9.78
CA PRO A 925 -5.66 1.67 9.14
C PRO A 925 -6.42 0.49 8.52
N LYS A 926 -5.77 -0.52 7.94
CA LYS A 926 -6.49 -1.72 7.42
C LYS A 926 -6.98 -2.63 8.54
N GLU A 927 -6.16 -2.92 9.55
CA GLU A 927 -6.55 -3.68 10.74
C GLU A 927 -7.75 -3.02 11.43
N THR A 928 -7.64 -1.71 11.69
CA THR A 928 -8.68 -0.92 12.35
C THR A 928 -9.97 -0.89 11.53
N TRP A 929 -9.92 -0.72 10.21
CA TRP A 929 -11.13 -0.74 9.38
C TRP A 929 -11.69 -2.14 9.12
N ALA A 930 -10.89 -3.21 9.18
CA ALA A 930 -11.38 -4.58 9.16
C ALA A 930 -12.17 -4.89 10.45
N LEU A 931 -11.64 -4.49 11.62
CA LEU A 931 -12.34 -4.60 12.91
C LEU A 931 -13.65 -3.79 12.93
N VAL A 932 -13.66 -2.56 12.40
CA VAL A 932 -14.89 -1.77 12.23
C VAL A 932 -15.91 -2.49 11.34
N SER A 933 -15.48 -3.07 10.22
CA SER A 933 -16.36 -3.87 9.35
C SER A 933 -16.92 -5.12 10.05
N ILE A 934 -16.12 -5.83 10.85
CA ILE A 934 -16.59 -6.95 11.70
C ILE A 934 -17.70 -6.46 12.65
N MET A 935 -17.50 -5.33 13.33
CA MET A 935 -18.49 -4.76 14.26
C MET A 935 -19.78 -4.33 13.55
N VAL A 936 -19.69 -3.71 12.37
CA VAL A 936 -20.86 -3.29 11.59
C VAL A 936 -21.69 -4.51 11.16
N TYR A 937 -21.09 -5.55 10.60
CA TYR A 937 -21.82 -6.75 10.20
C TYR A 937 -22.33 -7.57 11.39
N ALA A 938 -21.57 -7.63 12.50
CA ALA A 938 -22.04 -8.21 13.74
C ALA A 938 -23.31 -7.48 14.24
N PHE A 939 -23.31 -6.14 14.27
CA PHE A 939 -24.49 -5.35 14.64
C PHE A 939 -25.69 -5.65 13.72
N VAL A 940 -25.51 -5.62 12.39
CA VAL A 940 -26.60 -5.90 11.42
C VAL A 940 -27.25 -7.26 11.65
N ILE A 941 -26.46 -8.30 11.93
CA ILE A 941 -26.96 -9.65 12.23
C ILE A 941 -27.64 -9.71 13.61
N HIS A 942 -27.18 -8.91 14.58
CA HIS A 942 -27.74 -8.88 15.94
C HIS A 942 -28.95 -7.97 16.11
N MET A 943 -29.24 -7.04 15.19
CA MET A 943 -30.45 -6.18 15.21
C MET A 943 -31.76 -6.96 15.40
N ARG A 944 -31.81 -8.23 14.97
CA ARG A 944 -32.96 -9.14 15.18
C ARG A 944 -33.36 -9.34 16.65
N PHE A 945 -32.44 -9.12 17.59
CA PHE A 945 -32.69 -9.20 19.03
C PHE A 945 -33.29 -7.91 19.61
N VAL A 946 -33.19 -6.78 18.91
CA VAL A 946 -33.79 -5.50 19.32
C VAL A 946 -35.24 -5.44 18.82
N PRO A 947 -36.26 -5.31 19.68
CA PRO A 947 -37.68 -5.39 19.28
C PRO A 947 -38.11 -4.37 18.22
N ALA A 948 -37.42 -3.22 18.14
CA ALA A 948 -37.65 -2.17 17.15
C ALA A 948 -36.96 -2.44 15.80
N LEU A 949 -35.79 -3.10 15.78
CA LEU A 949 -34.94 -3.24 14.58
C LEU A 949 -35.15 -4.56 13.83
N ARG A 950 -35.83 -5.55 14.43
CA ARG A 950 -36.14 -6.87 13.86
C ARG A 950 -37.05 -6.90 12.60
N GLY A 951 -37.24 -5.78 11.92
CA GLY A 951 -38.12 -5.65 10.75
C GLY A 951 -37.45 -6.06 9.44
N THR A 952 -38.18 -6.73 8.55
CA THR A 952 -37.66 -7.22 7.25
C THR A 952 -37.14 -6.10 6.34
N TRP A 953 -37.76 -4.92 6.36
CA TRP A 953 -37.24 -3.75 5.64
C TRP A 953 -35.93 -3.24 6.26
N ILE A 954 -35.89 -3.06 7.59
CA ILE A 954 -34.70 -2.57 8.31
C ILE A 954 -33.49 -3.47 8.02
N TYR A 955 -33.67 -4.79 8.13
CA TYR A 955 -32.61 -5.75 7.88
C TYR A 955 -32.02 -5.63 6.46
N ASN A 956 -32.88 -5.59 5.42
CA ASN A 956 -32.43 -5.52 4.02
C ASN A 956 -31.93 -4.13 3.61
N PHE A 957 -32.30 -3.07 4.34
CA PHE A 957 -31.73 -1.72 4.14
C PHE A 957 -30.33 -1.63 4.75
N PHE A 958 -30.16 -2.07 6.01
CA PHE A 958 -28.86 -2.08 6.68
C PHE A 958 -27.87 -3.10 6.07
N SER A 959 -28.32 -4.20 5.45
CA SER A 959 -27.42 -5.09 4.70
C SER A 959 -26.79 -4.42 3.47
N VAL A 960 -27.42 -3.37 2.93
CA VAL A 960 -26.85 -2.53 1.87
C VAL A 960 -25.90 -1.51 2.46
N LEU A 961 -26.33 -0.76 3.49
CA LEU A 961 -25.49 0.27 4.13
C LEU A 961 -24.20 -0.31 4.73
N ALA A 962 -24.24 -1.53 5.28
CA ALA A 962 -23.07 -2.20 5.82
C ALA A 962 -21.95 -2.43 4.78
N PHE A 963 -22.29 -2.52 3.48
CA PHE A 963 -21.30 -2.68 2.43
C PHE A 963 -20.41 -1.44 2.25
N ALA A 964 -20.86 -0.26 2.69
CA ALA A 964 -20.02 0.93 2.75
C ALA A 964 -18.81 0.74 3.69
N ALA A 965 -18.92 -0.11 4.72
CA ALA A 965 -17.79 -0.44 5.58
C ALA A 965 -16.72 -1.25 4.81
N ILE A 966 -17.12 -2.25 4.00
CA ILE A 966 -16.20 -3.00 3.13
C ILE A 966 -15.56 -2.08 2.09
N LEU A 967 -16.35 -1.17 1.50
CA LEU A 967 -15.82 -0.19 0.56
C LEU A 967 -14.79 0.74 1.24
N MET A 968 -14.99 1.10 2.51
CA MET A 968 -13.99 1.85 3.29
C MET A 968 -12.76 0.99 3.65
N THR A 969 -12.93 -0.27 4.08
CA THR A 969 -11.80 -1.17 4.38
C THR A 969 -10.93 -1.42 3.14
N TYR A 970 -11.53 -1.65 1.97
CA TYR A 970 -10.81 -2.03 0.76
C TYR A 970 -10.37 -0.85 -0.12
N PHE A 971 -11.26 0.10 -0.44
CA PHE A 971 -10.90 1.31 -1.20
C PHE A 971 -10.50 2.45 -0.26
N GLY A 972 -11.31 2.72 0.78
CA GLY A 972 -11.10 3.84 1.69
C GLY A 972 -9.70 3.89 2.33
N VAL A 973 -9.18 2.75 2.80
CA VAL A 973 -7.81 2.72 3.33
C VAL A 973 -6.76 2.90 2.22
N ASN A 974 -6.80 2.08 1.16
CA ASN A 974 -5.81 2.12 0.08
C ASN A 974 -5.70 3.49 -0.63
N PHE A 975 -6.80 4.23 -0.73
CA PHE A 975 -6.85 5.49 -1.49
C PHE A 975 -6.75 6.74 -0.63
N TYR A 976 -7.18 6.73 0.64
CA TYR A 976 -7.26 7.95 1.47
C TYR A 976 -6.30 7.96 2.66
N LEU A 977 -5.73 6.82 3.07
CA LEU A 977 -4.98 6.69 4.32
C LEU A 977 -3.59 6.07 4.09
N THR A 978 -2.55 6.63 4.70
CA THR A 978 -1.23 6.00 4.76
C THR A 978 -1.17 4.91 5.83
N GLY A 979 -0.68 3.71 5.49
CA GLY A 979 -0.48 2.59 6.41
C GLY A 979 0.52 1.57 5.87
N LEU A 980 0.95 0.63 6.71
CA LEU A 980 1.97 -0.39 6.39
C LEU A 980 1.52 -1.33 5.26
N HIS A 981 0.21 -1.50 5.09
CA HIS A 981 -0.39 -2.31 4.04
C HIS A 981 -0.63 -1.57 2.71
N SER A 982 -0.19 -0.31 2.54
CA SER A 982 -0.53 0.54 1.37
C SER A 982 0.29 0.22 0.11
N TYR A 983 0.33 -1.06 -0.29
CA TYR A 983 0.99 -1.57 -1.51
C TYR A 983 0.26 -1.23 -2.83
N ALA A 984 -0.93 -0.61 -2.77
CA ALA A 984 -1.73 -0.25 -3.93
C ALA A 984 -2.42 1.12 -3.73
N GLN A 985 -1.63 2.19 -3.83
CA GLN A 985 -2.10 3.57 -3.70
C GLN A 985 -2.55 4.16 -5.04
N GLY A 986 -3.38 5.20 -5.00
CA GLY A 986 -3.81 5.93 -6.20
C GLY A 986 -4.37 7.33 -5.92
N GLU A 987 -5.45 7.71 -6.58
CA GLU A 987 -6.02 9.06 -6.54
C GLU A 987 -6.76 9.34 -5.21
N LYS A 988 -6.35 10.38 -4.47
CA LYS A 988 -6.97 10.82 -3.19
C LYS A 988 -8.25 11.63 -3.46
N ALA A 989 -9.19 11.08 -4.23
CA ALA A 989 -10.38 11.80 -4.70
C ALA A 989 -11.62 10.89 -4.76
N THR A 990 -12.65 11.19 -3.96
CA THR A 990 -13.92 10.43 -3.94
C THR A 990 -14.71 10.67 -5.23
N PRO A 991 -14.86 9.66 -6.12
CA PRO A 991 -15.61 9.86 -7.35
C PRO A 991 -17.08 10.20 -7.05
N ALA A 992 -17.61 11.22 -7.74
CA ALA A 992 -18.96 11.74 -7.48
C ALA A 992 -20.07 10.67 -7.53
N TYR A 993 -19.85 9.56 -8.25
CA TYR A 993 -20.78 8.44 -8.31
C TYR A 993 -21.05 7.79 -6.95
N PHE A 994 -20.15 7.84 -5.96
CA PHE A 994 -20.43 7.29 -4.63
C PHE A 994 -21.53 8.07 -3.90
N TYR A 995 -21.61 9.39 -4.08
CA TYR A 995 -22.70 10.21 -3.54
C TYR A 995 -24.02 9.89 -4.25
N TYR A 996 -24.02 9.76 -5.58
CA TYR A 996 -25.22 9.38 -6.35
C TYR A 996 -25.71 7.97 -6.01
N MET A 997 -24.81 7.00 -5.84
CA MET A 997 -25.14 5.63 -5.41
C MET A 997 -25.73 5.63 -3.99
N THR A 998 -25.11 6.37 -3.06
CA THR A 998 -25.61 6.50 -1.69
C THR A 998 -27.01 7.13 -1.66
N ALA A 999 -27.21 8.23 -2.37
CA ALA A 999 -28.53 8.86 -2.51
C ALA A 999 -29.56 7.89 -3.11
N GLY A 1000 -29.19 7.13 -4.15
CA GLY A 1000 -30.04 6.10 -4.74
C GLY A 1000 -30.47 5.02 -3.73
N VAL A 1001 -29.56 4.56 -2.86
CA VAL A 1001 -29.89 3.60 -1.78
C VAL A 1001 -30.91 4.19 -0.80
N PHE A 1002 -30.74 5.44 -0.37
CA PHE A 1002 -31.70 6.11 0.52
C PHE A 1002 -33.07 6.31 -0.15
N ILE A 1003 -33.11 6.70 -1.42
CA ILE A 1003 -34.36 6.88 -2.20
C ILE A 1003 -35.11 5.54 -2.35
N ILE A 1004 -34.41 4.47 -2.74
CA ILE A 1004 -34.98 3.11 -2.83
C ILE A 1004 -35.47 2.65 -1.45
N GLY A 1005 -34.68 2.90 -0.39
CA GLY A 1005 -35.05 2.61 0.99
C GLY A 1005 -36.36 3.29 1.41
N ALA A 1006 -36.51 4.58 1.14
CA ALA A 1006 -37.70 5.36 1.46
C ALA A 1006 -38.95 4.85 0.74
N PHE A 1007 -38.90 4.65 -0.58
CA PHE A 1007 -40.04 4.11 -1.34
C PHE A 1007 -40.41 2.68 -0.88
N ALA A 1008 -39.41 1.84 -0.60
CA ALA A 1008 -39.63 0.51 -0.04
C ALA A 1008 -40.26 0.55 1.35
N TYR A 1009 -39.91 1.53 2.20
CA TYR A 1009 -40.48 1.69 3.54
C TYR A 1009 -41.98 1.99 3.50
N PHE A 1010 -42.43 2.94 2.67
CA PHE A 1010 -43.85 3.28 2.54
C PHE A 1010 -44.68 2.07 2.06
N LYS A 1011 -44.18 1.34 1.05
CA LYS A 1011 -44.83 0.15 0.51
C LYS A 1011 -44.82 -1.02 1.50
N TYR A 1012 -43.71 -1.23 2.21
CA TYR A 1012 -43.61 -2.19 3.31
C TYR A 1012 -44.62 -1.88 4.42
N ARG A 1013 -44.70 -0.62 4.88
CA ARG A 1013 -45.67 -0.18 5.89
C ARG A 1013 -47.12 -0.37 5.45
N LYS A 1014 -47.44 -0.14 4.17
CA LYS A 1014 -48.81 -0.27 3.62
C LYS A 1014 -49.26 -1.72 3.39
N TYR A 1015 -48.36 -2.61 2.92
CA TYR A 1015 -48.76 -3.95 2.48
C TYR A 1015 -48.17 -5.12 3.27
N LEU A 1016 -46.96 -5.00 3.84
CA LEU A 1016 -46.18 -6.14 4.37
C LEU A 1016 -45.95 -6.10 5.88
N LYS A 1017 -46.00 -4.92 6.51
CA LYS A 1017 -46.03 -4.79 7.97
C LYS A 1017 -47.36 -5.37 8.47
N LYS A 1018 -47.29 -6.35 9.37
CA LYS A 1018 -48.49 -6.84 10.07
C LYS A 1018 -49.09 -5.69 10.91
N ALA A 1019 -50.42 -5.64 10.98
CA ALA A 1019 -51.10 -4.98 12.10
C ALA A 1019 -50.58 -5.59 13.42
N LYS A 1020 -50.59 -4.78 14.48
CA LYS A 1020 -49.96 -5.12 15.76
C LYS A 1020 -50.84 -6.09 16.55
#